data_AF-A0A9P8WHI7-F1
#
_entry.id   AF-A0A9P8WHI7-F1
#
_cell.length_a   1.000
_cell.length_b   1.000
_cell.length_c   1.000
_cell.angle_alpha   90.00
_cell.angle_beta   90.00
_cell.angle_gamma   90.00
#
_symmetry.space_group_name_H-M   'P 1'
#
loop_
_entity.id
_entity.type
_entity.pdbx_description
1 polymer ?
#
loop_
_entity_poly.entity_id
_entity_poly.type
_entity_poly.pdbx_seq_one_letter_code
_entity_poly.pdbx_strand_id
1 'polypeptide(L)'
;MTQVRTFTIPQPLGERLAEPVPTTTSLTSATPRSIPEIPELTQQTKRRDSAPRPNGDYTRVPMATYHETKKEGGLTFSGQDKLPKLPIPDLADTCRRYIESLHPLQTPRERAETRFAVDEFLKADGPELQEKLKQYAQGKTSYIEQFWYDSYLNYDNPVVLNLNPFFLLEDDPTPARNNQVTRAASLVVSSLEFVRAVRKEELKPDKIKGTPLCMYQYSRLFGTARVPTDAGCQIEQDPESKHIVVLVRGQFYWFDVLDDNSDLIMTEKDISVNLQTIVDDATQTPIQEAAKGALGVLSTENRKVWSGLRDVLTREPDSNNADSLSIVDTALFVLCLDYTEPLDAAGLCQTMLCGTNEIEKGVQIGTCTNRWYDKLQIIVCKNGSAGINFEHTGVDGHTVLRFASDVYTDTILRFAKTINGTAPSLWASSSPDPSKRDPESFGNVNTTPRKLEWDMVPELSIAVRFAETRLSDLIGQNEFECLEFGHYGKNFITSMGFSPDAFVQMAFQAAYYGLYGRVECTYEPAMTKVFLHGRTEAIRSTTDEAVDFVQTFWGDNPLDVKIDALKKACQKHVANTRQCSKAEGCDRHLYALFSVWQRSMDDELDSGFSGTGYSSPMDGYSEQGINSPVNGRSNGSLDGVEVKPSRERGYSTNSRSRDQNPLPLLFADPGWDKLNTTILSTSNCGNPALRQFGFGPTSGDGFGIGYIIKDDGLSICVSSKHRQTRRFVDTLESYLLEIRRILRISNRKQSTVKSSRAREAENAMNHAKPVNRLKSRGRPINALDNVRSTTGTTSPTNESSAFSEDEEIGGCKHLPLYLSGNLLTLSSQMASSMQACSSRPSRTAASSSRPPRRGLRNGRPCRHVDETLARSCG
;
A
#
# COMPACT_ATOMS: atom_id res chain seq x y z
N MET A 1 -23.88 -50.70 16.16
CA MET A 1 -22.61 -50.58 16.90
C MET A 1 -21.70 -49.69 16.09
N THR A 2 -21.71 -48.41 16.42
CA THR A 2 -21.03 -47.33 15.72
C THR A 2 -19.67 -47.15 16.39
N GLN A 3 -18.58 -47.40 15.68
CA GLN A 3 -17.26 -46.95 16.12
C GLN A 3 -17.18 -45.45 15.85
N VAL A 4 -17.25 -44.67 16.92
CA VAL A 4 -16.83 -43.27 16.95
C VAL A 4 -15.33 -43.24 16.66
N ARG A 5 -14.91 -42.50 15.63
CA ARG A 5 -13.50 -42.20 15.37
C ARG A 5 -13.22 -40.76 15.79
N THR A 6 -12.07 -40.61 16.42
CA THR A 6 -11.56 -39.46 17.16
C THR A 6 -11.13 -38.33 16.23
N PHE A 7 -11.69 -37.15 16.47
CA PHE A 7 -11.19 -35.87 15.98
C PHE A 7 -9.98 -35.44 16.81
N THR A 8 -8.99 -34.78 16.21
CA THR A 8 -8.11 -33.89 16.97
C THR A 8 -8.85 -32.57 17.14
N ILE A 9 -9.70 -32.48 18.17
CA ILE A 9 -10.32 -31.20 18.52
C ILE A 9 -9.17 -30.25 18.87
N PRO A 10 -9.06 -29.04 18.28
CA PRO A 10 -8.07 -28.06 18.70
C PRO A 10 -8.30 -27.78 20.19
N GLN A 11 -7.42 -28.24 21.07
CA GLN A 11 -7.62 -28.11 22.52
C GLN A 11 -7.19 -26.72 23.03
N PRO A 12 -7.84 -26.22 24.10
CA PRO A 12 -7.34 -25.07 24.84
C PRO A 12 -5.87 -25.26 25.21
N LEU A 13 -5.06 -24.20 25.09
CA LEU A 13 -3.61 -24.29 25.33
C LEU A 13 -3.25 -24.81 26.73
N GLY A 14 -4.06 -24.47 27.73
CA GLY A 14 -3.88 -24.92 29.11
C GLY A 14 -4.01 -26.43 29.32
N GLU A 15 -4.69 -27.16 28.42
CA GLU A 15 -4.84 -28.62 28.51
C GLU A 15 -3.61 -29.35 27.92
N ARG A 16 -2.95 -28.78 26.91
CA ARG A 16 -1.74 -29.37 26.28
C ARG A 16 -0.49 -29.25 27.15
N LEU A 17 -0.37 -28.19 27.95
CA LEU A 17 0.79 -27.97 28.83
C LEU A 17 0.86 -28.96 30.02
N ALA A 18 -0.18 -29.78 30.21
CA ALA A 18 -0.28 -30.72 31.32
C ALA A 18 0.25 -32.14 31.01
N GLU A 19 0.66 -32.44 29.76
CA GLU A 19 1.11 -33.78 29.40
C GLU A 19 2.65 -33.93 29.39
N PRO A 20 3.21 -34.94 30.09
CA PRO A 20 4.63 -35.24 30.02
C PRO A 20 4.99 -35.91 28.69
N VAL A 21 6.01 -35.36 28.02
CA VAL A 21 6.61 -35.87 26.78
C VAL A 21 6.99 -37.36 26.91
N PRO A 22 6.47 -38.27 26.06
CA PRO A 22 6.92 -39.65 26.06
C PRO A 22 8.31 -39.78 25.40
N THR A 23 9.18 -40.54 26.06
CA THR A 23 10.57 -40.80 25.67
C THR A 23 10.63 -41.71 24.44
N THR A 24 11.21 -41.20 23.36
CA THR A 24 11.52 -41.91 22.11
C THR A 24 12.45 -43.11 22.33
N THR A 25 12.11 -44.27 21.78
CA THR A 25 13.01 -45.45 21.67
C THR A 25 13.30 -45.83 20.22
N SER A 26 14.61 -45.90 19.95
CA SER A 26 15.39 -46.54 18.88
C SER A 26 14.91 -46.60 17.42
N LEU A 27 15.67 -45.90 16.59
CA LEU A 27 15.86 -46.10 15.15
C LEU A 27 16.44 -47.49 14.82
N THR A 28 15.93 -48.13 13.76
CA THR A 28 16.73 -49.03 12.92
C THR A 28 16.53 -48.67 11.44
N SER A 29 17.66 -48.62 10.74
CA SER A 29 17.86 -48.15 9.37
C SER A 29 17.55 -49.21 8.33
N ALA A 30 16.75 -48.87 7.31
CA ALA A 30 16.86 -49.47 5.98
C ALA A 30 16.18 -48.58 4.93
N THR A 31 16.96 -48.07 3.98
CA THR A 31 16.49 -47.37 2.77
C THR A 31 16.20 -48.39 1.67
N PRO A 32 15.04 -48.30 0.98
CA PRO A 32 14.94 -48.81 -0.38
C PRO A 32 14.64 -47.68 -1.38
N ARG A 33 15.47 -47.61 -2.42
CA ARG A 33 15.25 -46.85 -3.65
C ARG A 33 14.33 -47.67 -4.57
N SER A 34 13.08 -47.25 -4.75
CA SER A 34 12.28 -47.43 -5.99
C SER A 34 10.80 -47.14 -5.72
N ILE A 35 10.18 -46.38 -6.62
CA ILE A 35 8.76 -46.02 -6.64
C ILE A 35 7.93 -47.27 -7.01
N PRO A 36 6.91 -47.67 -6.24
CA PRO A 36 5.94 -48.67 -6.67
C PRO A 36 4.76 -48.02 -7.41
N GLU A 37 4.38 -48.60 -8.55
CA GLU A 37 3.20 -48.25 -9.37
C GLU A 37 1.88 -48.46 -8.60
N ILE A 38 0.91 -47.57 -8.86
CA ILE A 38 -0.44 -47.57 -8.26
C ILE A 38 -1.37 -48.48 -9.08
N PRO A 39 -2.09 -49.45 -8.48
CA PRO A 39 -3.12 -50.22 -9.19
C PRO A 39 -4.47 -49.47 -9.21
N GLU A 40 -5.07 -49.37 -10.39
CA GLU A 40 -6.46 -48.94 -10.58
C GLU A 40 -7.45 -49.91 -9.93
N LEU A 41 -8.41 -49.38 -9.16
CA LEU A 41 -9.53 -50.15 -8.61
C LEU A 41 -10.86 -49.43 -8.89
N THR A 42 -11.58 -49.98 -9.87
CA THR A 42 -12.98 -49.73 -10.23
C THR A 42 -13.94 -49.82 -9.03
N GLN A 43 -14.72 -48.76 -8.78
CA GLN A 43 -15.84 -48.77 -7.84
C GLN A 43 -17.19 -48.99 -8.55
N GLN A 44 -17.92 -50.03 -8.13
CA GLN A 44 -19.36 -50.17 -8.37
C GLN A 44 -20.14 -49.57 -7.20
N THR A 45 -20.93 -48.53 -7.45
CA THR A 45 -21.81 -47.88 -6.46
C THR A 45 -23.23 -48.45 -6.54
N LYS A 46 -23.77 -48.90 -5.39
CA LYS A 46 -25.22 -49.09 -5.17
C LYS A 46 -25.73 -47.96 -4.29
N ARG A 47 -26.64 -47.16 -4.84
CA ARG A 47 -27.34 -46.04 -4.17
C ARG A 47 -28.23 -46.53 -3.02
N ARG A 48 -28.20 -45.83 -1.90
CA ARG A 48 -29.27 -45.77 -0.90
C ARG A 48 -29.52 -44.31 -0.52
N ASP A 49 -30.77 -43.91 -0.62
CA ASP A 49 -31.26 -42.55 -0.40
C ASP A 49 -31.25 -42.16 1.10
N SER A 50 -30.75 -40.97 1.40
CA SER A 50 -30.99 -40.26 2.66
C SER A 50 -30.96 -38.74 2.45
N ALA A 51 -31.83 -38.05 3.21
CA ALA A 51 -32.27 -36.65 3.19
C ALA A 51 -31.24 -35.54 2.90
N PRO A 52 -31.67 -34.37 2.38
CA PRO A 52 -30.78 -33.33 1.88
C PRO A 52 -30.01 -32.65 3.01
N ARG A 53 -28.68 -32.67 2.90
CA ARG A 53 -27.74 -31.84 3.65
C ARG A 53 -27.47 -30.56 2.85
N PRO A 54 -27.10 -29.44 3.50
CA PRO A 54 -26.65 -28.27 2.77
C PRO A 54 -25.36 -28.64 2.05
N ASN A 55 -25.40 -28.65 0.72
CA ASN A 55 -24.18 -28.70 -0.07
C ASN A 55 -23.36 -27.46 0.33
N GLY A 56 -22.11 -27.67 0.73
CA GLY A 56 -21.09 -26.64 0.65
C GLY A 56 -20.83 -26.32 -0.81
N ASP A 57 -21.80 -25.68 -1.47
CA ASP A 57 -21.49 -24.80 -2.56
C ASP A 57 -20.73 -23.65 -1.90
N TYR A 58 -19.42 -23.57 -2.16
CA TYR A 58 -18.66 -22.34 -1.99
C TYR A 58 -19.38 -21.28 -2.80
N THR A 59 -20.28 -20.56 -2.15
CA THR A 59 -21.00 -19.47 -2.78
C THR A 59 -19.93 -18.47 -3.19
N ARG A 60 -19.76 -18.29 -4.50
CA ARG A 60 -19.44 -16.96 -5.05
C ARG A 60 -20.43 -16.02 -4.38
N VAL A 61 -20.06 -15.43 -3.24
CA VAL A 61 -20.84 -14.36 -2.66
C VAL A 61 -20.72 -13.27 -3.70
N PRO A 62 -21.80 -12.92 -4.42
CA PRO A 62 -21.75 -11.80 -5.33
C PRO A 62 -21.27 -10.62 -4.50
N MET A 63 -20.16 -9.99 -4.95
CA MET A 63 -19.65 -8.69 -4.52
C MET A 63 -20.57 -8.08 -3.47
N ALA A 64 -20.28 -8.26 -2.16
CA ALA A 64 -21.19 -7.95 -1.04
C ALA A 64 -22.30 -7.06 -1.54
N THR A 65 -23.47 -7.66 -1.84
CA THR A 65 -24.60 -6.90 -2.35
C THR A 65 -24.67 -5.71 -1.43
N TYR A 66 -24.57 -4.49 -1.98
CA TYR A 66 -25.21 -3.39 -1.31
C TYR A 66 -26.62 -3.91 -1.12
N HIS A 67 -26.89 -4.39 0.09
CA HIS A 67 -28.18 -4.88 0.43
C HIS A 67 -29.00 -3.61 0.26
N GLU A 68 -29.83 -3.55 -0.79
CA GLU A 68 -30.79 -2.46 -1.00
C GLU A 68 -31.61 -2.21 0.26
N THR A 69 -31.63 -3.15 1.21
CA THR A 69 -31.95 -2.91 2.61
C THR A 69 -30.87 -2.06 3.29
N LYS A 70 -30.83 -0.79 2.89
CA LYS A 70 -30.34 0.33 3.70
C LYS A 70 -30.77 0.10 5.15
N LYS A 71 -29.83 -0.02 6.09
CA LYS A 71 -30.19 0.07 7.52
C LYS A 71 -30.74 1.47 7.73
N GLU A 72 -32.01 1.58 8.12
CA GLU A 72 -32.62 2.87 8.44
C GLU A 72 -31.77 3.58 9.50
N GLY A 73 -31.27 4.77 9.17
CA GLY A 73 -30.44 5.58 10.09
C GLY A 73 -28.92 5.39 10.01
N GLY A 74 -28.40 4.51 9.13
CA GLY A 74 -26.96 4.33 8.93
C GLY A 74 -26.24 5.60 8.43
N LEU A 75 -25.14 5.98 9.10
CA LEU A 75 -24.37 7.19 8.80
C LEU A 75 -23.31 6.96 7.71
N THR A 76 -22.62 5.82 7.71
CA THR A 76 -21.45 5.54 6.86
C THR A 76 -21.72 5.68 5.37
N PHE A 77 -22.82 5.12 4.87
CA PHE A 77 -23.16 5.17 3.45
C PHE A 77 -24.14 6.29 3.09
N SER A 78 -24.40 7.24 4.01
CA SER A 78 -25.39 8.32 3.80
C SER A 78 -25.12 9.26 2.61
N GLY A 79 -23.87 9.27 2.10
CA GLY A 79 -23.47 9.99 0.89
C GLY A 79 -23.46 9.15 -0.39
N GLN A 80 -23.56 7.82 -0.30
CA GLN A 80 -23.29 6.88 -1.40
C GLN A 80 -24.26 7.09 -2.58
N ASP A 81 -25.56 7.18 -2.31
CA ASP A 81 -26.62 7.36 -3.33
C ASP A 81 -26.55 8.72 -4.05
N LYS A 82 -25.76 9.67 -3.54
CA LYS A 82 -25.61 11.03 -4.10
C LYS A 82 -24.41 11.15 -5.05
N LEU A 83 -23.56 10.13 -5.11
CA LEU A 83 -22.35 10.16 -5.91
C LEU A 83 -22.67 9.97 -7.39
N PRO A 84 -22.09 10.79 -8.30
CA PRO A 84 -22.22 10.56 -9.73
C PRO A 84 -21.53 9.24 -10.12
N LYS A 85 -22.04 8.56 -11.13
CA LYS A 85 -21.32 7.43 -11.75
C LYS A 85 -20.01 7.92 -12.37
N LEU A 86 -19.02 7.04 -12.43
CA LEU A 86 -17.75 7.34 -13.09
C LEU A 86 -17.99 7.59 -14.59
N PRO A 87 -17.63 8.76 -15.14
CA PRO A 87 -17.89 9.09 -16.53
C PRO A 87 -16.96 8.29 -17.47
N ILE A 88 -17.48 7.90 -18.63
CA ILE A 88 -16.67 7.41 -19.74
C ILE A 88 -16.19 8.65 -20.53
N PRO A 89 -14.88 8.90 -20.65
CA PRO A 89 -14.37 10.05 -21.40
C PRO A 89 -14.71 10.01 -22.90
N ASP A 90 -14.60 11.16 -23.57
CA ASP A 90 -14.63 11.21 -25.03
C ASP A 90 -13.40 10.49 -25.62
N LEU A 91 -13.63 9.71 -26.67
CA LEU A 91 -12.60 8.85 -27.28
C LEU A 91 -11.46 9.67 -27.89
N ALA A 92 -11.78 10.74 -28.62
CA ALA A 92 -10.78 11.56 -29.29
C ALA A 92 -9.92 12.31 -28.26
N ASP A 93 -10.54 12.81 -27.19
CA ASP A 93 -9.82 13.41 -26.07
C ASP A 93 -8.89 12.43 -25.36
N THR A 94 -9.34 11.20 -25.09
CA THR A 94 -8.50 10.14 -24.53
C THR A 94 -7.30 9.83 -25.43
N CYS A 95 -7.52 9.68 -26.75
CA CYS A 95 -6.47 9.41 -27.72
C CYS A 95 -5.45 10.56 -27.81
N ARG A 96 -5.91 11.81 -27.76
CA ARG A 96 -5.03 12.99 -27.72
C ARG A 96 -4.14 12.96 -26.46
N ARG A 97 -4.71 12.69 -25.29
CA ARG A 97 -3.98 12.63 -24.01
C ARG A 97 -2.98 11.47 -23.96
N TYR A 98 -3.32 10.36 -24.60
CA TYR A 98 -2.41 9.23 -24.78
C TYR A 98 -1.17 9.62 -25.60
N ILE A 99 -1.36 10.30 -26.74
CA ILE A 99 -0.25 10.83 -27.54
C ILE A 99 0.57 11.85 -26.74
N GLU A 100 -0.08 12.77 -26.01
CA GLU A 100 0.61 13.76 -25.16
C GLU A 100 1.47 13.10 -24.07
N SER A 101 0.98 12.02 -23.46
CA SER A 101 1.70 11.28 -22.42
C SER A 101 2.88 10.49 -22.98
N LEU A 102 2.80 10.02 -24.21
CA LEU A 102 3.87 9.27 -24.88
C LEU A 102 4.93 10.15 -25.53
N HIS A 103 4.58 11.37 -25.92
CA HIS A 103 5.47 12.29 -26.62
C HIS A 103 6.89 12.40 -25.99
N PRO A 104 7.06 12.65 -24.68
CA PRO A 104 8.39 12.75 -24.07
C PRO A 104 9.16 11.42 -24.01
N LEU A 105 8.47 10.27 -24.19
CA LEU A 105 9.03 8.92 -24.08
C LEU A 105 9.44 8.32 -25.44
N GLN A 106 9.16 9.02 -26.54
CA GLN A 106 9.31 8.52 -27.89
C GLN A 106 10.23 9.39 -28.75
N THR A 107 10.94 8.75 -29.66
CA THR A 107 11.66 9.38 -30.78
C THR A 107 10.67 9.93 -31.81
N PRO A 108 11.09 10.87 -32.68
CA PRO A 108 10.20 11.40 -33.73
C PRO A 108 9.60 10.34 -34.66
N ARG A 109 10.33 9.23 -34.89
CA ARG A 109 9.85 8.10 -35.68
C ARG A 109 8.73 7.35 -34.96
N GLU A 110 8.99 6.91 -33.72
CA GLU A 110 7.98 6.21 -32.91
C GLU A 110 6.71 7.06 -32.76
N ARG A 111 6.84 8.38 -32.56
CA ARG A 111 5.69 9.30 -32.48
C ARG A 111 4.84 9.31 -33.75
N ALA A 112 5.48 9.25 -34.92
CA ALA A 112 4.76 9.21 -36.20
C ALA A 112 4.02 7.88 -36.38
N GLU A 113 4.64 6.77 -35.96
CA GLU A 113 4.05 5.43 -35.96
C GLU A 113 2.84 5.37 -35.00
N THR A 114 3.00 5.80 -33.75
CA THR A 114 1.89 5.86 -32.76
C THR A 114 0.77 6.77 -33.23
N ARG A 115 1.07 7.94 -33.81
CA ARG A 115 0.03 8.84 -34.33
C ARG A 115 -0.77 8.21 -35.46
N PHE A 116 -0.09 7.50 -36.37
CA PHE A 116 -0.77 6.74 -37.40
C PHE A 116 -1.67 5.65 -36.80
N ALA A 117 -1.18 4.88 -35.83
CA ALA A 117 -1.97 3.84 -35.16
C ALA A 117 -3.21 4.41 -34.45
N VAL A 118 -3.07 5.56 -33.77
CA VAL A 118 -4.18 6.26 -33.12
C VAL A 118 -5.17 6.82 -34.13
N ASP A 119 -4.70 7.43 -35.22
CA ASP A 119 -5.56 7.97 -36.28
C ASP A 119 -6.37 6.87 -36.97
N GLU A 120 -5.80 5.69 -37.19
CA GLU A 120 -6.52 4.52 -37.72
C GLU A 120 -7.50 3.95 -36.70
N PHE A 121 -7.10 3.84 -35.43
CA PHE A 121 -7.99 3.40 -34.35
C PHE A 121 -9.23 4.30 -34.23
N LEU A 122 -9.06 5.63 -34.32
CA LEU A 122 -10.17 6.58 -34.27
C LEU A 122 -11.12 6.48 -35.48
N LYS A 123 -10.64 5.98 -36.63
CA LYS A 123 -11.46 5.78 -37.83
C LYS A 123 -12.17 4.41 -37.87
N ALA A 124 -11.55 3.39 -37.27
CA ALA A 124 -11.99 1.99 -37.35
C ALA A 124 -12.48 1.46 -35.99
N ASP A 125 -11.62 0.75 -35.25
CA ASP A 125 -12.03 -0.06 -34.08
C ASP A 125 -12.52 0.79 -32.89
N GLY A 126 -11.95 1.98 -32.70
CA GLY A 126 -12.19 2.84 -31.54
C GLY A 126 -13.66 3.20 -31.33
N PRO A 127 -14.36 3.77 -32.33
CA PRO A 127 -15.79 4.08 -32.24
C PRO A 127 -16.67 2.87 -31.87
N GLU A 128 -16.37 1.68 -32.40
CA GLU A 128 -17.11 0.45 -32.08
C GLU A 128 -16.87 0.03 -30.63
N LEU A 129 -15.60 -0.01 -30.20
CA LEU A 129 -15.24 -0.36 -28.82
C LEU A 129 -15.79 0.65 -27.82
N GLN A 130 -15.84 1.94 -28.16
CA GLN A 130 -16.45 2.99 -27.35
C GLN A 130 -17.93 2.71 -27.11
N GLU A 131 -18.66 2.30 -28.16
CA GLU A 131 -20.08 2.00 -28.05
C GLU A 131 -20.32 0.70 -27.28
N LYS A 132 -19.52 -0.34 -27.52
CA LYS A 132 -19.55 -1.58 -26.72
C LYS A 132 -19.26 -1.30 -25.24
N LEU A 133 -18.33 -0.41 -24.92
CA LEU A 133 -18.03 -0.02 -23.54
C LEU A 133 -19.21 0.72 -22.89
N LYS A 134 -19.85 1.64 -23.62
CA LYS A 134 -21.06 2.33 -23.14
C LYS A 134 -22.20 1.36 -22.88
N GLN A 135 -22.40 0.37 -23.77
CA GLN A 135 -23.38 -0.70 -23.59
C GLN A 135 -23.03 -1.56 -22.37
N TYR A 136 -21.78 -1.98 -22.24
CA TYR A 136 -21.28 -2.72 -21.07
C TYR A 136 -21.53 -1.96 -19.75
N ALA A 137 -21.38 -0.64 -19.75
CA ALA A 137 -21.58 0.20 -18.57
C ALA A 137 -23.05 0.35 -18.17
N GLN A 138 -24.01 0.03 -19.04
CA GLN A 138 -25.44 0.05 -18.69
C GLN A 138 -25.71 -0.96 -17.56
N GLY A 139 -26.45 -0.52 -16.54
CA GLY A 139 -26.72 -1.34 -15.35
C GLY A 139 -25.56 -1.47 -14.35
N LYS A 140 -24.35 -0.99 -14.65
CA LYS A 140 -23.21 -1.00 -13.71
C LYS A 140 -23.09 0.31 -12.93
N THR A 141 -22.47 0.24 -11.75
CA THR A 141 -22.13 1.39 -10.90
C THR A 141 -20.94 2.17 -11.46
N SER A 142 -19.95 1.44 -11.99
CA SER A 142 -18.73 1.95 -12.61
C SER A 142 -18.37 1.10 -13.82
N TYR A 143 -17.91 1.72 -14.92
CA TYR A 143 -17.54 1.01 -16.14
C TYR A 143 -16.23 0.23 -15.98
N ILE A 144 -15.35 0.66 -15.07
CA ILE A 144 -13.99 0.14 -14.93
C ILE A 144 -13.83 -0.85 -13.78
N GLU A 145 -14.68 -0.79 -12.76
CA GLU A 145 -14.47 -1.49 -11.49
C GLU A 145 -14.18 -2.98 -11.69
N GLN A 146 -15.04 -3.70 -12.42
CA GLN A 146 -14.83 -5.13 -12.68
C GLN A 146 -13.56 -5.41 -13.47
N PHE A 147 -13.28 -4.66 -14.55
CA PHE A 147 -12.06 -4.86 -15.34
C PHE A 147 -10.79 -4.61 -14.51
N TRP A 148 -10.87 -3.66 -13.57
CA TRP A 148 -9.78 -3.35 -12.65
C TRP A 148 -9.62 -4.44 -11.57
N TYR A 149 -10.71 -5.05 -11.11
CA TYR A 149 -10.63 -6.25 -10.26
C TYR A 149 -9.97 -7.41 -11.01
N ASP A 150 -10.43 -7.69 -12.21
CA ASP A 150 -9.93 -8.78 -13.05
C ASP A 150 -8.41 -8.61 -13.32
N SER A 151 -7.93 -7.37 -13.47
CA SER A 151 -6.50 -7.09 -13.68
C SER A 151 -5.61 -7.55 -12.53
N TYR A 152 -6.07 -7.41 -11.28
CA TYR A 152 -5.34 -7.91 -10.12
C TYR A 152 -5.56 -9.41 -9.92
N LEU A 153 -6.78 -9.90 -10.12
CA LEU A 153 -7.17 -11.28 -9.81
C LEU A 153 -6.59 -12.30 -10.80
N ASN A 154 -6.42 -11.91 -12.06
CA ASN A 154 -5.82 -12.73 -13.12
C ASN A 154 -4.28 -12.59 -13.16
N TYR A 155 -3.70 -11.82 -12.24
CA TYR A 155 -2.26 -11.70 -12.11
C TYR A 155 -1.69 -12.93 -11.39
N ASP A 156 -0.93 -13.75 -12.12
CA ASP A 156 -0.40 -15.03 -11.64
C ASP A 156 0.81 -14.89 -10.69
N ASN A 157 1.51 -13.75 -10.71
CA ASN A 157 2.69 -13.54 -9.88
C ASN A 157 2.32 -13.45 -8.38
N PRO A 158 3.28 -13.74 -7.49
CA PRO A 158 3.12 -13.55 -6.05
C PRO A 158 2.59 -12.16 -5.69
N VAL A 159 1.66 -12.09 -4.74
CA VAL A 159 1.14 -10.80 -4.24
C VAL A 159 2.17 -10.06 -3.38
N VAL A 160 3.05 -10.80 -2.69
CA VAL A 160 4.18 -10.21 -1.95
C VAL A 160 5.12 -9.51 -2.92
N LEU A 161 5.58 -8.30 -2.54
CA LEU A 161 6.44 -7.41 -3.33
C LEU A 161 5.82 -6.86 -4.63
N ASN A 162 5.02 -7.63 -5.37
CA ASN A 162 4.48 -7.19 -6.66
C ASN A 162 3.13 -6.45 -6.53
N LEU A 163 2.37 -6.65 -5.44
CA LEU A 163 1.02 -6.12 -5.30
C LEU A 163 0.75 -5.49 -3.94
N ASN A 164 1.01 -6.21 -2.85
CA ASN A 164 0.69 -5.72 -1.50
C ASN A 164 1.63 -4.56 -1.12
N PRO A 165 1.10 -3.37 -0.78
CA PRO A 165 1.88 -2.32 -0.12
C PRO A 165 1.92 -2.52 1.41
N PHE A 166 2.63 -1.62 2.10
CA PHE A 166 2.61 -1.54 3.55
C PHE A 166 2.56 -0.10 4.07
N PHE A 167 1.97 0.08 5.26
CA PHE A 167 2.12 1.27 6.10
C PHE A 167 3.00 0.96 7.30
N LEU A 168 3.95 1.84 7.61
CA LEU A 168 4.69 1.83 8.88
C LEU A 168 4.04 2.86 9.80
N LEU A 169 3.51 2.40 10.93
CA LEU A 169 2.80 3.24 11.88
C LEU A 169 3.79 4.04 12.74
N GLU A 170 3.40 5.24 13.15
CA GLU A 170 4.11 5.98 14.20
C GLU A 170 4.05 5.21 15.54
N ASP A 171 5.08 5.40 16.34
CA ASP A 171 5.16 4.81 17.67
C ASP A 171 4.17 5.46 18.64
N ASP A 172 3.73 4.71 19.66
CA ASP A 172 2.93 5.33 20.72
C ASP A 172 3.80 6.39 21.41
N PRO A 173 3.27 7.61 21.64
CA PRO A 173 3.98 8.68 22.35
C PRO A 173 4.48 8.26 23.74
N THR A 174 3.91 7.20 24.31
CA THR A 174 4.27 6.62 25.62
C THR A 174 5.18 5.41 25.42
N PRO A 175 6.48 5.49 25.71
CA PRO A 175 7.42 4.39 25.47
C PRO A 175 7.05 3.06 26.14
N ALA A 176 6.43 3.11 27.34
CA ALA A 176 5.98 1.91 28.05
C ALA A 176 4.87 1.13 27.31
N ARG A 177 4.16 1.79 26.40
CA ARG A 177 3.13 1.16 25.54
C ARG A 177 3.70 0.60 24.25
N ASN A 178 4.99 0.81 23.97
CA ASN A 178 5.70 0.19 22.85
C ASN A 178 6.30 -1.19 23.20
N ASN A 179 5.86 -1.83 24.30
CA ASN A 179 6.06 -3.26 24.46
C ASN A 179 5.19 -4.02 23.43
N GLN A 180 5.75 -5.04 22.77
CA GLN A 180 5.07 -5.77 21.68
C GLN A 180 3.65 -6.22 22.04
N VAL A 181 3.47 -6.96 23.14
CA VAL A 181 2.16 -7.54 23.50
C VAL A 181 1.16 -6.43 23.85
N THR A 182 1.59 -5.45 24.66
CA THR A 182 0.75 -4.32 25.03
C THR A 182 0.31 -3.51 23.80
N ARG A 183 1.25 -3.20 22.89
CA ARG A 183 0.95 -2.45 21.67
C ARG A 183 0.03 -3.25 20.75
N ALA A 184 0.32 -4.54 20.56
CA ALA A 184 -0.51 -5.42 19.74
C ALA A 184 -1.95 -5.52 20.27
N ALA A 185 -2.14 -5.73 21.58
CA ALA A 185 -3.47 -5.75 22.18
C ALA A 185 -4.21 -4.42 21.99
N SER A 186 -3.52 -3.29 22.13
CA SER A 186 -4.12 -1.98 21.90
C SER A 186 -4.52 -1.76 20.45
N LEU A 187 -3.67 -2.14 19.50
CA LEU A 187 -3.97 -2.06 18.06
C LEU A 187 -5.14 -2.97 17.68
N VAL A 188 -5.20 -4.19 18.25
CA VAL A 188 -6.34 -5.11 18.06
C VAL A 188 -7.63 -4.45 18.54
N VAL A 189 -7.70 -3.98 19.79
CA VAL A 189 -8.91 -3.35 20.34
C VAL A 189 -9.37 -2.16 19.49
N SER A 190 -8.45 -1.26 19.12
CA SER A 190 -8.79 -0.12 18.25
C SER A 190 -9.27 -0.56 16.86
N SER A 191 -8.70 -1.65 16.33
CA SER A 191 -9.14 -2.21 15.05
C SER A 191 -10.54 -2.81 15.14
N LEU A 192 -10.87 -3.48 16.25
CA LEU A 192 -12.20 -4.04 16.50
C LEU A 192 -13.26 -2.94 16.66
N GLU A 193 -12.94 -1.82 17.31
CA GLU A 193 -13.84 -0.67 17.36
C GLU A 193 -14.08 -0.07 15.97
N PHE A 194 -13.07 -0.04 15.10
CA PHE A 194 -13.25 0.34 13.70
C PHE A 194 -14.16 -0.65 12.95
N VAL A 195 -13.92 -1.97 13.08
CA VAL A 195 -14.78 -3.02 12.50
C VAL A 195 -16.23 -2.83 12.92
N ARG A 196 -16.45 -2.64 14.22
CA ARG A 196 -17.77 -2.39 14.80
C ARG A 196 -18.41 -1.14 14.22
N ALA A 197 -17.67 -0.04 14.11
CA ALA A 197 -18.17 1.20 13.52
C ALA A 197 -18.57 1.05 12.05
N VAL A 198 -17.85 0.22 11.27
CA VAL A 198 -18.24 -0.10 9.88
C VAL A 198 -19.50 -0.96 9.85
N ARG A 199 -19.57 -2.04 10.63
CA ARG A 199 -20.73 -2.97 10.66
C ARG A 199 -22.02 -2.33 11.18
N LYS A 200 -21.90 -1.40 12.13
CA LYS A 200 -23.02 -0.60 12.66
C LYS A 200 -23.33 0.65 11.81
N GLU A 201 -22.60 0.87 10.71
CA GLU A 201 -22.72 2.04 9.85
C GLU A 201 -22.58 3.38 10.61
N GLU A 202 -21.72 3.42 11.63
CA GLU A 202 -21.47 4.59 12.48
C GLU A 202 -20.22 5.39 12.06
N LEU A 203 -19.39 4.83 11.18
CA LEU A 203 -18.21 5.52 10.65
C LEU A 203 -18.63 6.78 9.89
N LYS A 204 -18.04 7.93 10.22
CA LYS A 204 -18.35 9.21 9.56
C LYS A 204 -17.93 9.17 8.08
N PRO A 205 -18.82 9.55 7.14
CA PRO A 205 -18.51 9.62 5.71
C PRO A 205 -17.30 10.48 5.41
N ASP A 206 -16.43 9.97 4.55
CA ASP A 206 -15.30 10.73 4.02
C ASP A 206 -15.79 11.86 3.12
N LYS A 207 -15.14 13.02 3.19
CA LYS A 207 -15.45 14.20 2.38
C LYS A 207 -14.19 14.93 1.97
N ILE A 208 -14.20 15.48 0.75
CA ILE A 208 -13.20 16.43 0.24
C ILE A 208 -13.90 17.75 -0.08
N LYS A 209 -13.50 18.85 0.58
CA LYS A 209 -14.15 20.18 0.43
C LYS A 209 -15.69 20.14 0.51
N GLY A 210 -16.21 19.31 1.41
CA GLY A 210 -17.66 19.10 1.60
C GLY A 210 -18.31 18.10 0.64
N THR A 211 -17.63 17.69 -0.44
CA THR A 211 -18.09 16.66 -1.38
C THR A 211 -17.91 15.28 -0.77
N PRO A 212 -18.95 14.44 -0.67
CA PRO A 212 -18.83 13.06 -0.19
C PRO A 212 -17.90 12.22 -1.06
N LEU A 213 -17.22 11.26 -0.46
CA LEU A 213 -16.48 10.21 -1.16
C LEU A 213 -17.19 8.85 -1.04
N CYS A 214 -16.94 7.97 -1.99
CA CYS A 214 -17.43 6.60 -2.01
C CYS A 214 -16.89 5.81 -0.82
N MET A 215 -17.79 5.23 -0.03
CA MET A 215 -17.45 4.45 1.16
C MET A 215 -17.49 2.92 0.91
N TYR A 216 -17.84 2.48 -0.31
CA TYR A 216 -18.05 1.06 -0.61
C TYR A 216 -16.87 0.15 -0.20
N GLN A 217 -15.62 0.58 -0.42
CA GLN A 217 -14.43 -0.23 -0.11
C GLN A 217 -14.28 -0.57 1.38
N TYR A 218 -14.85 0.21 2.32
CA TYR A 218 -14.82 -0.14 3.74
C TYR A 218 -15.54 -1.45 4.04
N SER A 219 -16.54 -1.80 3.21
CA SER A 219 -17.21 -3.10 3.32
C SER A 219 -16.26 -4.26 3.08
N ARG A 220 -15.14 -4.08 2.37
CA ARG A 220 -14.20 -5.17 1.97
C ARG A 220 -12.94 -5.25 2.81
N LEU A 221 -12.84 -4.44 3.87
CA LEU A 221 -11.58 -4.29 4.60
C LEU A 221 -11.31 -5.47 5.56
N PHE A 222 -12.37 -6.07 6.10
CA PHE A 222 -12.28 -7.12 7.12
C PHE A 222 -13.09 -8.35 6.75
N GLY A 223 -12.72 -9.49 7.35
CA GLY A 223 -13.34 -10.77 7.05
C GLY A 223 -13.14 -11.18 5.59
N THR A 224 -12.15 -10.58 4.92
CA THR A 224 -11.96 -10.67 3.47
C THR A 224 -10.61 -11.35 3.18
N ALA A 225 -10.57 -12.20 2.16
CA ALA A 225 -9.37 -12.87 1.70
C ALA A 225 -9.34 -12.96 0.16
N ARG A 226 -8.13 -12.96 -0.40
CA ARG A 226 -7.91 -13.31 -1.81
C ARG A 226 -7.64 -14.80 -1.93
N VAL A 227 -8.60 -15.53 -2.48
CA VAL A 227 -8.54 -16.99 -2.63
C VAL A 227 -8.15 -17.33 -4.07
N PRO A 228 -7.03 -18.03 -4.33
CA PRO A 228 -6.72 -18.52 -5.67
C PRO A 228 -7.64 -19.70 -6.03
N THR A 229 -8.09 -19.75 -7.28
CA THR A 229 -8.87 -20.85 -7.85
C THR A 229 -8.35 -21.20 -9.24
N ASP A 230 -8.75 -22.34 -9.79
CA ASP A 230 -8.36 -22.77 -11.15
C ASP A 230 -8.73 -21.76 -12.24
N ALA A 231 -9.81 -20.99 -12.03
CA ALA A 231 -10.30 -19.98 -12.97
C ALA A 231 -9.74 -18.57 -12.70
N GLY A 232 -8.72 -18.44 -11.84
CA GLY A 232 -8.18 -17.15 -11.37
C GLY A 232 -8.52 -16.87 -9.90
N CYS A 233 -7.92 -15.84 -9.32
CA CYS A 233 -8.22 -15.50 -7.93
C CYS A 233 -9.63 -14.91 -7.77
N GLN A 234 -10.19 -15.02 -6.58
CA GLN A 234 -11.45 -14.38 -6.18
C GLN A 234 -11.26 -13.65 -4.85
N ILE A 235 -12.06 -12.61 -4.62
CA ILE A 235 -12.17 -11.99 -3.29
C ILE A 235 -13.35 -12.64 -2.59
N GLU A 236 -13.07 -13.31 -1.49
CA GLU A 236 -14.08 -13.91 -0.62
C GLU A 236 -14.22 -13.09 0.65
N GLN A 237 -15.45 -13.04 1.17
CA GLN A 237 -15.76 -12.28 2.36
C GLN A 237 -16.75 -13.02 3.27
N ASP A 238 -16.43 -13.04 4.56
CA ASP A 238 -17.34 -13.36 5.65
C ASP A 238 -17.71 -12.08 6.44
N PRO A 239 -18.90 -11.49 6.20
CA PRO A 239 -19.34 -10.29 6.91
C PRO A 239 -19.64 -10.54 8.39
N GLU A 240 -19.90 -11.79 8.79
CA GLU A 240 -20.30 -12.18 10.15
C GLU A 240 -19.13 -12.69 11.00
N SER A 241 -17.92 -12.73 10.44
CA SER A 241 -16.70 -13.15 11.13
C SER A 241 -16.51 -12.52 12.51
N LYS A 242 -16.13 -13.32 13.51
CA LYS A 242 -15.99 -12.91 14.91
C LYS A 242 -14.58 -13.04 15.46
N HIS A 243 -13.68 -13.69 14.71
CA HIS A 243 -12.36 -14.05 15.17
C HIS A 243 -11.24 -13.31 14.44
N ILE A 244 -10.08 -13.32 15.08
CA ILE A 244 -8.80 -12.95 14.46
C ILE A 244 -7.89 -14.18 14.42
N VAL A 245 -6.90 -14.13 13.53
CA VAL A 245 -5.80 -15.10 13.50
C VAL A 245 -4.51 -14.41 13.92
N VAL A 246 -3.72 -15.07 14.75
CA VAL A 246 -2.42 -14.58 15.25
C VAL A 246 -1.32 -15.51 14.77
N LEU A 247 -0.28 -14.93 14.15
CA LEU A 247 0.91 -15.64 13.68
C LEU A 247 2.13 -15.29 14.55
N VAL A 248 2.78 -16.32 15.10
CA VAL A 248 4.04 -16.21 15.85
C VAL A 248 4.98 -17.32 15.41
N ARG A 249 6.16 -16.97 14.87
CA ARG A 249 7.15 -17.93 14.34
C ARG A 249 6.55 -18.92 13.31
N GLY A 250 5.66 -18.43 12.44
CA GLY A 250 5.00 -19.23 11.41
C GLY A 250 3.90 -20.17 11.93
N GLN A 251 3.61 -20.15 13.23
CA GLN A 251 2.54 -20.92 13.85
C GLN A 251 1.26 -20.09 13.96
N PHE A 252 0.11 -20.74 13.77
CA PHE A 252 -1.19 -20.08 13.66
C PHE A 252 -2.02 -20.33 14.92
N TYR A 253 -2.67 -19.27 15.39
CA TYR A 253 -3.57 -19.31 16.54
C TYR A 253 -4.83 -18.49 16.22
N TRP A 254 -5.95 -18.82 16.84
CA TRP A 254 -7.18 -18.05 16.68
C TRP A 254 -8.01 -18.03 17.95
N PHE A 255 -8.86 -17.01 18.06
CA PHE A 255 -9.91 -16.89 19.08
C PHE A 255 -10.93 -15.85 18.63
N ASP A 256 -12.16 -15.99 19.13
CA ASP A 256 -13.24 -15.03 18.93
C ASP A 256 -12.99 -13.75 19.74
N VAL A 257 -13.35 -12.62 19.15
CA VAL A 257 -13.15 -11.27 19.70
C VAL A 257 -14.41 -10.40 19.62
N LEU A 258 -15.43 -10.83 18.89
CA LEU A 258 -16.75 -10.18 18.77
C LEU A 258 -17.88 -11.16 19.05
N ASP A 259 -19.03 -10.63 19.47
CA ASP A 259 -20.30 -11.37 19.53
C ASP A 259 -21.18 -11.14 18.28
N ASP A 260 -22.39 -11.71 18.28
CA ASP A 260 -23.39 -11.54 17.21
C ASP A 260 -23.82 -10.06 16.98
N ASN A 261 -23.63 -9.18 17.96
CA ASN A 261 -23.94 -7.75 17.83
C ASN A 261 -22.73 -6.92 17.39
N SER A 262 -21.62 -7.59 17.03
CA SER A 262 -20.31 -6.95 16.76
C SER A 262 -19.79 -6.12 17.93
N ASP A 263 -20.20 -6.44 19.16
CA ASP A 263 -19.64 -5.85 20.36
C ASP A 263 -18.46 -6.71 20.85
N LEU A 264 -17.48 -6.06 21.46
CA LEU A 264 -16.27 -6.74 21.95
C LEU A 264 -16.64 -7.68 23.09
N ILE A 265 -15.97 -8.85 23.14
CA ILE A 265 -16.17 -9.87 24.19
C ILE A 265 -14.98 -10.00 25.14
N MET A 266 -13.89 -9.27 24.87
CA MET A 266 -12.66 -9.29 25.67
C MET A 266 -12.16 -7.87 25.91
N THR A 267 -11.61 -7.60 27.10
CA THR A 267 -10.92 -6.34 27.36
C THR A 267 -9.52 -6.33 26.75
N GLU A 268 -8.88 -5.16 26.66
CA GLU A 268 -7.47 -5.05 26.23
C GLU A 268 -6.53 -5.89 27.08
N LYS A 269 -6.84 -6.04 28.39
CA LYS A 269 -6.06 -6.87 29.30
C LYS A 269 -6.24 -8.35 28.97
N ASP A 270 -7.46 -8.80 28.69
CA ASP A 270 -7.72 -10.20 28.34
C ASP A 270 -7.04 -10.56 27.01
N ILE A 271 -7.11 -9.67 26.02
CA ILE A 271 -6.38 -9.83 24.76
C ILE A 271 -4.87 -9.89 25.01
N SER A 272 -4.32 -9.03 25.87
CA SER A 272 -2.90 -9.07 26.22
C SER A 272 -2.48 -10.41 26.84
N VAL A 273 -3.33 -10.98 27.71
CA VAL A 273 -3.09 -12.32 28.29
C VAL A 273 -3.11 -13.40 27.21
N ASN A 274 -4.09 -13.37 26.29
CA ASN A 274 -4.13 -14.30 25.16
C ASN A 274 -2.88 -14.20 24.29
N LEU A 275 -2.47 -12.98 23.93
CA LEU A 275 -1.29 -12.75 23.08
C LEU A 275 0.00 -13.20 23.78
N GLN A 276 0.17 -12.91 25.08
CA GLN A 276 1.33 -13.42 25.82
C GLN A 276 1.34 -14.96 25.89
N THR A 277 0.18 -15.56 26.12
CA THR A 277 0.01 -17.02 26.17
C THR A 277 0.37 -17.67 24.84
N ILE A 278 -0.01 -17.06 23.72
CA ILE A 278 0.37 -17.47 22.37
C ILE A 278 1.88 -17.36 22.16
N VAL A 279 2.50 -16.23 22.55
CA VAL A 279 3.95 -16.05 22.44
C VAL A 279 4.70 -17.11 23.24
N ASP A 280 4.29 -17.33 24.49
CA ASP A 280 4.93 -18.30 25.39
C ASP A 280 4.86 -19.72 24.80
N ASP A 281 3.70 -20.16 24.29
CA ASP A 281 3.56 -21.46 23.62
C ASP A 281 4.39 -21.56 22.34
N ALA A 282 4.30 -20.56 21.45
CA ALA A 282 5.02 -20.57 20.19
C ALA A 282 6.54 -20.68 20.39
N THR A 283 7.06 -20.13 21.51
CA THR A 283 8.48 -20.19 21.85
C THR A 283 8.96 -21.56 22.36
N GLN A 284 8.06 -22.45 22.77
CA GLN A 284 8.40 -23.81 23.20
C GLN A 284 8.89 -24.67 22.03
N THR A 285 8.41 -24.39 20.81
CA THR A 285 8.88 -25.06 19.60
C THR A 285 10.18 -24.40 19.13
N PRO A 286 11.28 -25.15 18.94
CA PRO A 286 12.51 -24.60 18.38
C PRO A 286 12.24 -23.96 17.02
N ILE A 287 12.83 -22.78 16.76
CA ILE A 287 12.51 -21.98 15.57
C ILE A 287 12.76 -22.73 14.25
N GLN A 288 13.77 -23.60 14.20
CA GLN A 288 14.08 -24.45 13.05
C GLN A 288 13.01 -25.51 12.79
N GLU A 289 12.34 -26.01 13.84
CA GLU A 289 11.24 -26.96 13.70
C GLU A 289 9.95 -26.24 13.34
N ALA A 290 9.68 -25.08 13.95
CA ALA A 290 8.54 -24.24 13.60
C ALA A 290 8.56 -23.82 12.12
N ALA A 291 9.74 -23.48 11.60
CA ALA A 291 9.93 -23.10 10.19
C ALA A 291 9.50 -24.19 9.20
N LYS A 292 9.64 -25.49 9.54
CA LYS A 292 9.23 -26.59 8.65
C LYS A 292 7.71 -26.69 8.47
N GLY A 293 6.95 -26.18 9.43
CA GLY A 293 5.49 -26.12 9.41
C GLY A 293 4.92 -24.73 9.10
N ALA A 294 5.76 -23.79 8.64
CA ALA A 294 5.35 -22.41 8.40
C ALA A 294 4.51 -22.27 7.12
N LEU A 295 3.28 -22.79 7.16
CA LEU A 295 2.38 -22.88 6.01
C LEU A 295 2.05 -21.52 5.37
N GLY A 296 2.19 -20.43 6.13
CA GLY A 296 1.96 -19.08 5.64
C GLY A 296 2.83 -18.69 4.44
N VAL A 297 4.00 -19.31 4.29
CA VAL A 297 4.88 -19.10 3.12
C VAL A 297 4.20 -19.46 1.80
N LEU A 298 3.24 -20.39 1.80
CA LEU A 298 2.55 -20.81 0.58
C LEU A 298 1.69 -19.67 -0.03
N SER A 299 1.26 -18.68 0.78
CA SER A 299 0.59 -17.48 0.29
C SER A 299 1.49 -16.58 -0.59
N THR A 300 2.80 -16.85 -0.64
CA THR A 300 3.78 -16.16 -1.50
C THR A 300 4.04 -16.86 -2.82
N GLU A 301 3.43 -18.02 -3.07
CA GLU A 301 3.63 -18.73 -4.33
C GLU A 301 2.94 -18.03 -5.51
N ASN A 302 3.35 -18.46 -6.71
CA ASN A 302 2.58 -18.20 -7.92
C ASN A 302 1.11 -18.63 -7.71
N ARG A 303 0.15 -17.83 -8.18
CA ARG A 303 -1.27 -18.00 -7.83
C ARG A 303 -1.85 -19.34 -8.30
N LYS A 304 -1.39 -19.88 -9.44
CA LYS A 304 -1.80 -21.20 -9.93
C LYS A 304 -1.22 -22.33 -9.08
N VAL A 305 0.05 -22.21 -8.69
CA VAL A 305 0.70 -23.16 -7.76
C VAL A 305 -0.02 -23.13 -6.42
N TRP A 306 -0.33 -21.94 -5.90
CA TRP A 306 -1.05 -21.77 -4.64
C TRP A 306 -2.47 -22.33 -4.71
N SER A 307 -3.18 -22.18 -5.84
CA SER A 307 -4.48 -22.83 -6.10
C SER A 307 -4.39 -24.34 -5.92
N GLY A 308 -3.47 -25.00 -6.64
CA GLY A 308 -3.33 -26.46 -6.54
C GLY A 308 -2.93 -26.95 -5.15
N LEU A 309 -2.15 -26.16 -4.39
CA LEU A 309 -1.81 -26.48 -2.99
C LEU A 309 -3.00 -26.30 -2.04
N ARG A 310 -3.90 -25.36 -2.33
CA ARG A 310 -5.18 -25.26 -1.60
C ARG A 310 -6.06 -26.47 -1.85
N ASP A 311 -6.12 -26.98 -3.08
CA ASP A 311 -6.85 -28.23 -3.35
C ASP A 311 -6.28 -29.42 -2.59
N VAL A 312 -4.95 -29.44 -2.34
CA VAL A 312 -4.35 -30.45 -1.45
C VAL A 312 -4.79 -30.25 -0.01
N LEU A 313 -4.87 -29.01 0.48
CA LEU A 313 -5.35 -28.70 1.84
C LEU A 313 -6.83 -29.03 2.03
N THR A 314 -7.66 -28.89 0.99
CA THR A 314 -9.12 -29.06 1.05
C THR A 314 -9.63 -30.34 0.40
N ARG A 315 -8.74 -31.23 -0.05
CA ARG A 315 -9.06 -32.50 -0.74
C ARG A 315 -10.13 -33.31 0.00
N GLU A 316 -10.03 -33.35 1.32
CA GLU A 316 -11.04 -33.88 2.22
C GLU A 316 -11.75 -32.70 2.90
N PRO A 317 -13.00 -32.38 2.52
CA PRO A 317 -13.70 -31.18 3.01
C PRO A 317 -13.87 -31.12 4.52
N ASP A 318 -13.98 -32.28 5.18
CA ASP A 318 -14.12 -32.40 6.64
C ASP A 318 -12.76 -32.64 7.35
N SER A 319 -11.63 -32.34 6.68
CA SER A 319 -10.30 -32.50 7.25
C SER A 319 -9.90 -31.31 8.13
N ASN A 320 -8.97 -31.56 9.05
CA ASN A 320 -8.42 -30.53 9.92
C ASN A 320 -7.71 -29.39 9.13
N ASN A 321 -7.11 -29.71 7.98
CA ASN A 321 -6.54 -28.70 7.08
C ASN A 321 -7.61 -27.79 6.45
N ALA A 322 -8.73 -28.37 5.99
CA ALA A 322 -9.83 -27.61 5.40
C ALA A 322 -10.46 -26.65 6.42
N ASP A 323 -10.73 -27.13 7.64
CA ASP A 323 -11.23 -26.31 8.74
C ASP A 323 -10.26 -25.19 9.11
N SER A 324 -8.98 -25.51 9.27
CA SER A 324 -7.94 -24.52 9.60
C SER A 324 -7.81 -23.43 8.53
N LEU A 325 -7.87 -23.82 7.25
CA LEU A 325 -7.83 -22.88 6.13
C LEU A 325 -9.07 -21.97 6.11
N SER A 326 -10.26 -22.53 6.35
CA SER A 326 -11.50 -21.75 6.47
C SER A 326 -11.43 -20.73 7.61
N ILE A 327 -10.85 -21.10 8.76
CA ILE A 327 -10.64 -20.17 9.88
C ILE A 327 -9.73 -19.02 9.46
N VAL A 328 -8.64 -19.29 8.73
CA VAL A 328 -7.74 -18.25 8.24
C VAL A 328 -8.44 -17.33 7.24
N ASP A 329 -9.17 -17.87 6.28
CA ASP A 329 -9.82 -17.11 5.21
C ASP A 329 -10.94 -16.20 5.74
N THR A 330 -11.73 -16.69 6.70
CA THR A 330 -12.84 -15.94 7.29
C THR A 330 -12.41 -14.94 8.37
N ALA A 331 -11.19 -15.00 8.90
CA ALA A 331 -10.76 -14.11 9.98
C ALA A 331 -10.89 -12.62 9.62
N LEU A 332 -11.23 -11.79 10.62
CA LEU A 332 -11.36 -10.34 10.46
C LEU A 332 -10.10 -9.72 9.85
N PHE A 333 -8.95 -10.07 10.40
CA PHE A 333 -7.61 -9.74 9.94
C PHE A 333 -6.60 -10.69 10.59
N VAL A 334 -5.35 -10.64 10.13
CA VAL A 334 -4.24 -11.38 10.71
C VAL A 334 -3.38 -10.47 11.58
N LEU A 335 -2.92 -10.94 12.74
CA LEU A 335 -1.95 -10.26 13.59
C LEU A 335 -0.63 -11.04 13.58
N CYS A 336 0.45 -10.44 13.13
CA CYS A 336 1.78 -11.05 13.10
C CYS A 336 2.65 -10.48 14.23
N LEU A 337 3.06 -11.32 15.19
CA LEU A 337 4.00 -10.94 16.24
C LEU A 337 5.42 -11.39 15.87
N ASP A 338 6.20 -10.45 15.35
CA ASP A 338 7.56 -10.70 14.88
C ASP A 338 8.57 -10.70 16.02
N TYR A 339 9.52 -11.63 16.01
CA TYR A 339 10.58 -11.74 17.01
C TYR A 339 11.82 -10.90 16.68
N THR A 340 11.79 -10.14 15.58
CA THR A 340 12.88 -9.25 15.13
C THR A 340 12.73 -7.85 15.70
N GLU A 341 13.86 -7.13 15.77
CA GLU A 341 13.97 -5.74 16.21
C GLU A 341 14.75 -4.93 15.17
N PRO A 342 14.17 -4.62 13.99
CA PRO A 342 14.90 -3.90 12.94
C PRO A 342 15.38 -2.52 13.45
N LEU A 343 16.63 -2.16 13.11
CA LEU A 343 17.32 -1.02 13.71
C LEU A 343 17.14 0.29 12.93
N ASP A 344 16.96 0.20 11.60
CA ASP A 344 16.85 1.36 10.72
C ASP A 344 15.52 1.37 9.94
N ALA A 345 15.26 2.49 9.29
CA ALA A 345 14.01 2.69 8.55
C ALA A 345 13.88 1.75 7.34
N ALA A 346 14.98 1.38 6.69
CA ALA A 346 14.97 0.48 5.53
C ALA A 346 14.60 -0.94 5.95
N GLY A 347 15.24 -1.47 7.00
CA GLY A 347 14.94 -2.76 7.58
C GLY A 347 13.52 -2.85 8.14
N LEU A 348 13.01 -1.76 8.76
CA LEU A 348 11.60 -1.68 9.16
C LEU A 348 10.67 -1.77 7.95
N CYS A 349 10.91 -0.98 6.89
CA CYS A 349 10.10 -0.98 5.68
C CYS A 349 10.09 -2.36 4.99
N GLN A 350 11.26 -2.98 4.85
CA GLN A 350 11.38 -4.35 4.33
C GLN A 350 10.58 -5.34 5.19
N THR A 351 10.68 -5.24 6.52
CA THR A 351 9.99 -6.14 7.45
C THR A 351 8.46 -6.03 7.30
N MET A 352 7.92 -4.82 7.13
CA MET A 352 6.49 -4.60 6.92
C MET A 352 6.01 -5.07 5.54
N LEU A 353 6.86 -5.02 4.52
CA LEU A 353 6.50 -5.49 3.18
C LEU A 353 6.63 -7.01 3.03
N CYS A 354 7.76 -7.59 3.42
CA CYS A 354 8.15 -8.96 3.09
C CYS A 354 8.77 -9.77 4.25
N GLY A 355 8.97 -9.16 5.42
CA GLY A 355 9.67 -9.80 6.55
C GLY A 355 11.20 -9.88 6.34
N THR A 356 11.91 -10.45 7.32
CA THR A 356 13.36 -10.67 7.21
C THR A 356 13.68 -11.99 6.51
N ASN A 357 14.82 -12.02 5.80
CA ASN A 357 15.41 -13.22 5.22
C ASN A 357 16.64 -13.58 6.07
N GLU A 358 16.50 -14.56 6.97
CA GLU A 358 17.55 -15.04 7.86
C GLU A 358 17.66 -16.56 7.75
N ILE A 359 18.80 -17.06 7.26
CA ILE A 359 19.02 -18.50 7.10
C ILE A 359 19.97 -18.99 8.18
N GLU A 360 19.52 -19.93 9.02
CA GLU A 360 20.34 -20.60 10.02
C GLU A 360 20.45 -22.09 9.70
N LYS A 361 21.68 -22.60 9.51
CA LYS A 361 21.95 -24.01 9.16
C LYS A 361 21.16 -24.51 7.92
N GLY A 362 20.90 -23.61 6.96
CA GLY A 362 20.18 -23.93 5.74
C GLY A 362 18.66 -23.98 5.88
N VAL A 363 18.10 -23.45 6.98
CA VAL A 363 16.67 -23.27 7.20
C VAL A 363 16.38 -21.78 7.30
N GLN A 364 15.43 -21.28 6.53
CA GLN A 364 14.90 -19.93 6.69
C GLN A 364 14.14 -19.80 8.01
N ILE A 365 14.64 -18.93 8.86
CA ILE A 365 14.09 -18.59 10.17
C ILE A 365 13.78 -17.10 10.29
N GLY A 366 13.82 -16.34 9.19
CA GLY A 366 13.42 -14.94 9.16
C GLY A 366 11.90 -14.77 9.20
N THR A 367 11.46 -13.55 9.51
CA THR A 367 10.03 -13.28 9.72
C THR A 367 9.20 -13.27 8.44
N CYS A 368 9.83 -13.42 7.27
CA CYS A 368 9.14 -13.65 5.99
C CYS A 368 8.23 -14.89 6.01
N THR A 369 8.48 -15.84 6.91
CA THR A 369 7.65 -17.05 7.12
C THR A 369 6.46 -16.82 8.07
N ASN A 370 6.36 -15.64 8.70
CA ASN A 370 5.36 -15.29 9.71
C ASN A 370 4.27 -14.37 9.14
N ARG A 371 3.71 -14.72 7.97
CA ARG A 371 2.80 -13.87 7.19
C ARG A 371 1.69 -14.69 6.53
N TRP A 372 0.59 -14.02 6.19
CA TRP A 372 -0.45 -14.53 5.30
C TRP A 372 -0.88 -13.42 4.32
N TYR A 373 -0.30 -13.41 3.13
CA TYR A 373 -0.40 -12.27 2.21
C TYR A 373 -1.74 -12.11 1.50
N ASP A 374 -2.60 -13.12 1.59
CA ASP A 374 -3.94 -13.09 1.02
C ASP A 374 -4.93 -12.24 1.87
N LYS A 375 -4.48 -11.63 2.98
CA LYS A 375 -5.31 -10.85 3.91
C LYS A 375 -4.67 -9.53 4.34
N LEU A 376 -5.49 -8.65 4.92
CA LEU A 376 -5.00 -7.54 5.74
C LEU A 376 -4.34 -8.09 7.01
N GLN A 377 -3.10 -7.66 7.26
CA GLN A 377 -2.33 -8.09 8.41
C GLN A 377 -1.69 -6.92 9.16
N ILE A 378 -1.85 -6.91 10.47
CA ILE A 378 -1.18 -5.99 11.40
C ILE A 378 0.10 -6.67 11.88
N ILE A 379 1.25 -6.04 11.70
CA ILE A 379 2.56 -6.59 12.06
C ILE A 379 3.09 -5.80 13.25
N VAL A 380 3.56 -6.49 14.29
CA VAL A 380 4.17 -5.87 15.47
C VAL A 380 5.50 -6.55 15.77
N CYS A 381 6.60 -5.83 15.58
CA CYS A 381 7.95 -6.27 15.90
C CYS A 381 8.15 -6.37 17.43
N LYS A 382 9.22 -7.05 17.84
CA LYS A 382 9.51 -7.31 19.26
C LYS A 382 9.79 -6.02 20.05
N ASN A 383 10.36 -5.00 19.39
CA ASN A 383 10.56 -3.66 19.94
C ASN A 383 9.28 -2.79 19.94
N GLY A 384 8.15 -3.35 19.50
CA GLY A 384 6.86 -2.69 19.40
C GLY A 384 6.62 -1.95 18.10
N SER A 385 7.63 -1.72 17.24
CA SER A 385 7.39 -1.08 15.94
C SER A 385 6.31 -1.84 15.16
N ALA A 386 5.36 -1.12 14.58
CA ALA A 386 4.17 -1.73 13.99
C ALA A 386 3.89 -1.22 12.58
N GLY A 387 3.27 -2.06 11.78
CA GLY A 387 2.85 -1.74 10.42
C GLY A 387 1.60 -2.51 10.00
N ILE A 388 1.08 -2.15 8.84
CA ILE A 388 -0.05 -2.80 8.19
C ILE A 388 0.38 -3.21 6.79
N ASN A 389 0.31 -4.49 6.47
CA ASN A 389 0.41 -5.00 5.10
C ASN A 389 -0.99 -5.42 4.65
N PHE A 390 -1.35 -5.14 3.41
CA PHE A 390 -2.72 -5.44 2.96
C PHE A 390 -2.77 -5.87 1.50
N GLU A 391 -3.71 -6.77 1.23
CA GLU A 391 -4.06 -7.20 -0.11
C GLU A 391 -4.77 -6.04 -0.85
N HIS A 392 -4.23 -5.65 -2.02
CA HIS A 392 -4.58 -4.39 -2.69
C HIS A 392 -5.75 -4.51 -3.69
N THR A 393 -6.22 -5.72 -4.00
CA THR A 393 -7.22 -5.93 -5.06
C THR A 393 -8.55 -5.27 -4.71
N GLY A 394 -9.02 -5.50 -3.48
CA GLY A 394 -10.33 -5.04 -2.97
C GLY A 394 -10.40 -3.61 -2.44
N VAL A 395 -9.25 -3.01 -2.11
CA VAL A 395 -9.19 -1.74 -1.39
C VAL A 395 -8.06 -0.87 -1.92
N ASP A 396 -8.33 0.42 -2.13
CA ASP A 396 -7.28 1.39 -2.45
C ASP A 396 -6.64 1.92 -1.17
N GLY A 397 -5.38 2.37 -1.28
CA GLY A 397 -4.59 2.87 -0.14
C GLY A 397 -5.30 3.93 0.72
N HIS A 398 -6.18 4.76 0.15
CA HIS A 398 -6.95 5.76 0.90
C HIS A 398 -7.82 5.13 2.00
N THR A 399 -8.50 4.03 1.67
CA THR A 399 -9.42 3.34 2.57
C THR A 399 -8.66 2.73 3.75
N VAL A 400 -7.50 2.11 3.47
CA VAL A 400 -6.64 1.54 4.52
C VAL A 400 -5.95 2.64 5.33
N LEU A 401 -5.64 3.79 4.71
CA LEU A 401 -5.06 4.93 5.42
C LEU A 401 -6.05 5.51 6.44
N ARG A 402 -7.35 5.57 6.10
CA ARG A 402 -8.39 5.96 7.07
C ARG A 402 -8.40 5.01 8.26
N PHE A 403 -8.35 3.71 8.01
CA PHE A 403 -8.28 2.70 9.06
C PHE A 403 -7.05 2.90 9.96
N ALA A 404 -5.85 3.01 9.38
CA ALA A 404 -4.60 3.25 10.12
C ALA A 404 -4.67 4.52 10.97
N SER A 405 -5.20 5.60 10.40
CA SER A 405 -5.36 6.91 11.05
C SER A 405 -6.32 6.86 12.24
N ASP A 406 -7.47 6.22 12.08
CA ASP A 406 -8.50 6.13 13.12
C ASP A 406 -8.04 5.18 14.24
N VAL A 407 -7.39 4.05 13.90
CA VAL A 407 -6.78 3.15 14.89
C VAL A 407 -5.74 3.88 15.73
N TYR A 408 -4.79 4.58 15.08
CA TYR A 408 -3.78 5.36 15.80
C TYR A 408 -4.41 6.44 16.69
N THR A 409 -5.36 7.21 16.16
CA THR A 409 -6.06 8.26 16.92
C THR A 409 -6.80 7.68 18.12
N ASP A 410 -7.48 6.55 17.94
CA ASP A 410 -8.20 5.87 19.01
C ASP A 410 -7.27 5.37 20.13
N THR A 411 -6.09 4.80 19.79
CA THR A 411 -5.12 4.39 20.82
C THR A 411 -4.66 5.54 21.72
N ILE A 412 -4.53 6.74 21.16
CA ILE A 412 -4.18 7.97 21.90
C ILE A 412 -5.36 8.44 22.75
N LEU A 413 -6.56 8.50 22.17
CA LEU A 413 -7.76 8.99 22.86
C LEU A 413 -8.17 8.06 24.01
N ARG A 414 -8.10 6.73 23.83
CA ARG A 414 -8.37 5.75 24.88
C ARG A 414 -7.41 5.94 26.05
N PHE A 415 -6.12 6.15 25.78
CA PHE A 415 -5.15 6.45 26.84
C PHE A 415 -5.46 7.77 27.55
N ALA A 416 -5.74 8.84 26.80
CA ALA A 416 -6.14 10.12 27.38
C ALA A 416 -7.38 9.96 28.29
N LYS A 417 -8.31 9.08 27.93
CA LYS A 417 -9.51 8.77 28.72
C LYS A 417 -9.20 8.03 30.04
N THR A 418 -8.17 7.18 30.06
CA THR A 418 -7.71 6.54 31.32
C THR A 418 -7.14 7.55 32.32
N ILE A 419 -6.58 8.66 31.83
CA ILE A 419 -6.04 9.75 32.65
C ILE A 419 -7.16 10.74 33.03
N ASN A 420 -8.00 11.09 32.05
CA ASN A 420 -9.09 12.03 32.18
C ASN A 420 -10.36 11.42 31.55
N GLY A 421 -11.27 10.90 32.38
CA GLY A 421 -12.50 10.24 31.93
C GLY A 421 -13.44 11.07 31.05
N THR A 422 -13.19 12.38 30.89
CA THR A 422 -13.94 13.28 30.00
C THR A 422 -13.34 13.43 28.60
N ALA A 423 -12.21 12.76 28.30
CA ALA A 423 -11.61 12.79 26.98
C ALA A 423 -12.60 12.28 25.91
N PRO A 424 -12.63 12.92 24.72
CA PRO A 424 -13.57 12.56 23.67
C PRO A 424 -13.29 11.15 23.11
N SER A 425 -14.36 10.49 22.65
CA SER A 425 -14.28 9.26 21.86
C SER A 425 -14.26 9.60 20.37
N LEU A 426 -13.54 8.80 19.59
CA LEU A 426 -13.61 8.86 18.12
C LEU A 426 -14.95 8.31 17.59
N TRP A 427 -15.41 7.22 18.22
CA TRP A 427 -16.59 6.45 17.82
C TRP A 427 -17.89 7.05 18.34
N ALA A 428 -18.96 6.92 17.54
CA ALA A 428 -20.28 7.45 17.87
C ALA A 428 -20.93 6.71 19.05
N SER A 429 -20.81 5.39 19.07
CA SER A 429 -21.12 4.55 20.23
C SER A 429 -19.88 3.77 20.67
N SER A 430 -19.92 3.19 21.87
CA SER A 430 -18.87 2.30 22.37
C SER A 430 -19.45 0.91 22.59
N SER A 431 -18.62 -0.12 22.41
CA SER A 431 -18.97 -1.45 22.91
C SER A 431 -19.26 -1.39 24.41
N PRO A 432 -20.27 -2.12 24.92
CA PRO A 432 -20.42 -2.30 26.36
C PRO A 432 -19.17 -2.99 26.92
N ASP A 433 -18.78 -2.62 28.15
CA ASP A 433 -17.57 -3.11 28.81
C ASP A 433 -17.65 -4.64 29.02
N PRO A 434 -16.79 -5.44 28.36
CA PRO A 434 -16.84 -6.90 28.44
C PRO A 434 -16.73 -7.41 29.87
N SER A 435 -15.98 -6.72 30.74
CA SER A 435 -15.80 -7.11 32.14
C SER A 435 -17.05 -6.97 33.00
N LYS A 436 -18.09 -6.28 32.50
CA LYS A 436 -19.37 -6.04 33.17
C LYS A 436 -20.53 -6.81 32.55
N ARG A 437 -20.26 -7.58 31.50
CA ARG A 437 -21.26 -8.39 30.80
C ARG A 437 -21.25 -9.81 31.36
N ASP A 438 -22.40 -10.46 31.31
CA ASP A 438 -22.51 -11.89 31.60
C ASP A 438 -21.80 -12.68 30.48
N PRO A 439 -20.83 -13.58 30.77
CA PRO A 439 -20.19 -14.39 29.76
C PRO A 439 -21.15 -15.21 28.89
N GLU A 440 -22.30 -15.63 29.43
CA GLU A 440 -23.33 -16.33 28.63
C GLU A 440 -23.96 -15.43 27.55
N SER A 441 -23.91 -14.10 27.73
CA SER A 441 -24.43 -13.12 26.76
C SER A 441 -23.57 -12.98 25.51
N PHE A 442 -22.36 -13.54 25.48
CA PHE A 442 -21.49 -13.49 24.31
C PHE A 442 -21.89 -14.49 23.22
N GLY A 443 -22.79 -15.43 23.53
CA GLY A 443 -23.19 -16.49 22.61
C GLY A 443 -22.15 -17.62 22.52
N ASN A 444 -22.19 -18.39 21.43
CA ASN A 444 -21.26 -19.48 21.21
C ASN A 444 -19.93 -18.95 20.65
N VAL A 445 -19.02 -18.56 21.54
CA VAL A 445 -17.71 -17.97 21.22
C VAL A 445 -16.56 -18.71 21.90
N ASN A 446 -15.40 -18.75 21.24
CA ASN A 446 -14.15 -19.34 21.69
C ASN A 446 -13.17 -18.25 22.12
N THR A 447 -13.19 -17.89 23.40
CA THR A 447 -12.31 -16.83 23.94
C THR A 447 -10.90 -17.30 24.30
N THR A 448 -10.69 -18.62 24.42
CA THR A 448 -9.38 -19.20 24.71
C THR A 448 -8.61 -19.41 23.39
N PRO A 449 -7.35 -18.96 23.29
CA PRO A 449 -6.58 -19.11 22.07
C PRO A 449 -6.37 -20.59 21.73
N ARG A 450 -6.70 -20.96 20.50
CA ARG A 450 -6.53 -22.31 19.96
C ARG A 450 -5.47 -22.29 18.88
N LYS A 451 -4.52 -23.20 18.97
CA LYS A 451 -3.49 -23.42 17.95
C LYS A 451 -4.10 -24.18 16.77
N LEU A 452 -3.88 -23.70 15.55
CA LEU A 452 -4.18 -24.44 14.33
C LEU A 452 -3.00 -25.37 14.04
N GLU A 453 -3.29 -26.67 14.02
CA GLU A 453 -2.32 -27.70 13.63
C GLU A 453 -2.57 -28.06 12.18
N TRP A 454 -1.51 -28.22 11.39
CA TRP A 454 -1.61 -28.59 9.99
C TRP A 454 -1.17 -30.05 9.81
N ASP A 455 -1.99 -30.83 9.11
CA ASP A 455 -1.63 -32.18 8.71
C ASP A 455 -0.66 -32.09 7.53
N MET A 456 0.64 -32.07 7.86
CA MET A 456 1.74 -31.89 6.90
C MET A 456 1.99 -33.16 6.07
N VAL A 457 1.13 -33.40 5.09
CA VAL A 457 1.35 -34.44 4.07
C VAL A 457 2.65 -34.18 3.27
N PRO A 458 3.27 -35.20 2.66
CA PRO A 458 4.54 -35.05 1.96
C PRO A 458 4.55 -33.92 0.91
N GLU A 459 3.45 -33.77 0.16
CA GLU A 459 3.27 -32.73 -0.84
C GLU A 459 3.36 -31.32 -0.25
N LEU A 460 2.70 -31.07 0.89
CA LEU A 460 2.74 -29.79 1.59
C LEU A 460 4.11 -29.51 2.19
N SER A 461 4.76 -30.52 2.76
CA SER A 461 6.10 -30.39 3.34
C SER A 461 7.13 -29.98 2.28
N ILE A 462 7.04 -30.58 1.10
CA ILE A 462 7.89 -30.23 -0.06
C ILE A 462 7.55 -28.83 -0.58
N ALA A 463 6.26 -28.50 -0.68
CA ALA A 463 5.81 -27.19 -1.14
C ALA A 463 6.31 -26.05 -0.24
N VAL A 464 6.19 -26.19 1.09
CA VAL A 464 6.68 -25.20 2.06
C VAL A 464 8.18 -24.95 1.87
N ARG A 465 8.98 -26.00 1.71
CA ARG A 465 10.41 -25.88 1.45
C ARG A 465 10.73 -25.11 0.17
N PHE A 466 10.01 -25.37 -0.93
CA PHE A 466 10.26 -24.68 -2.19
C PHE A 466 9.76 -23.22 -2.17
N ALA A 467 8.60 -22.98 -1.58
CA ALA A 467 8.06 -21.63 -1.39
C ALA A 467 9.01 -20.79 -0.53
N GLU A 468 9.57 -21.37 0.53
CA GLU A 468 10.58 -20.74 1.37
C GLU A 468 11.84 -20.34 0.60
N THR A 469 12.37 -21.23 -0.23
CA THR A 469 13.53 -20.92 -1.09
C THR A 469 13.19 -19.79 -2.07
N ARG A 470 12.04 -19.87 -2.76
CA ARG A 470 11.60 -18.86 -3.74
C ARG A 470 11.41 -17.49 -3.09
N LEU A 471 10.78 -17.44 -1.92
CA LEU A 471 10.58 -16.20 -1.17
C LEU A 471 11.93 -15.60 -0.75
N SER A 472 12.86 -16.44 -0.30
CA SER A 472 14.20 -16.01 0.08
C SER A 472 14.96 -15.39 -1.11
N ASP A 473 14.89 -16.03 -2.28
CA ASP A 473 15.46 -15.50 -3.52
C ASP A 473 14.78 -14.18 -3.93
N LEU A 474 13.45 -14.13 -3.87
CA LEU A 474 12.68 -12.93 -4.22
C LEU A 474 13.04 -11.76 -3.30
N ILE A 475 13.17 -11.98 -1.99
CA ILE A 475 13.63 -10.95 -1.04
C ILE A 475 15.07 -10.55 -1.36
N GLY A 476 15.97 -11.51 -1.62
CA GLY A 476 17.36 -11.24 -1.99
C GLY A 476 17.53 -10.45 -3.29
N GLN A 477 16.53 -10.50 -4.17
CA GLN A 477 16.51 -9.73 -5.42
C GLN A 477 16.07 -8.26 -5.24
N ASN A 478 15.47 -7.91 -4.11
CA ASN A 478 14.94 -6.58 -3.86
C ASN A 478 15.81 -5.81 -2.87
N GLU A 479 16.00 -4.52 -3.16
CA GLU A 479 16.71 -3.56 -2.33
C GLU A 479 15.72 -2.56 -1.73
N PHE A 480 15.98 -2.11 -0.50
CA PHE A 480 15.17 -1.10 0.20
C PHE A 480 16.07 0.00 0.73
N GLU A 481 15.69 1.24 0.46
CA GLU A 481 16.35 2.42 1.03
C GLU A 481 15.32 3.44 1.45
N CYS A 482 15.62 4.17 2.52
CA CYS A 482 14.75 5.21 3.04
C CYS A 482 15.50 6.54 3.15
N LEU A 483 14.82 7.63 2.80
CA LEU A 483 15.28 9.00 2.99
C LEU A 483 14.36 9.74 3.96
N GLU A 484 14.90 10.07 5.13
CA GLU A 484 14.27 10.98 6.10
C GLU A 484 14.89 12.37 5.95
N PHE A 485 14.31 13.17 5.06
CA PHE A 485 14.82 14.48 4.69
C PHE A 485 14.30 15.57 5.64
N GLY A 486 15.05 15.86 6.70
CA GLY A 486 14.68 16.83 7.75
C GLY A 486 15.01 18.30 7.47
N HIS A 487 15.30 18.67 6.21
CA HIS A 487 15.80 20.01 5.89
C HIS A 487 14.71 21.02 5.56
N TYR A 488 13.63 20.58 4.92
CA TYR A 488 12.42 21.34 4.63
C TYR A 488 11.30 20.39 4.18
N GLY A 489 10.06 20.86 4.28
CA GLY A 489 8.89 20.14 3.78
C GLY A 489 7.89 21.09 3.13
N LYS A 490 6.60 20.78 3.29
CA LYS A 490 5.46 21.53 2.75
C LYS A 490 5.60 23.04 2.95
N ASN A 491 5.90 23.49 4.16
CA ASN A 491 5.93 24.92 4.51
C ASN A 491 6.91 25.72 3.65
N PHE A 492 8.11 25.17 3.42
CA PHE A 492 9.10 25.81 2.56
C PHE A 492 8.67 25.78 1.10
N ILE A 493 8.20 24.64 0.61
CA ILE A 493 7.85 24.44 -0.80
C ILE A 493 6.72 25.40 -1.20
N THR A 494 5.67 25.50 -0.38
CA THR A 494 4.57 26.45 -0.60
C THR A 494 5.03 27.89 -0.50
N SER A 495 5.92 28.23 0.45
CA SER A 495 6.48 29.60 0.57
C SER A 495 7.30 30.02 -0.67
N MET A 496 7.79 29.06 -1.45
CA MET A 496 8.50 29.29 -2.70
C MET A 496 7.57 29.26 -3.94
N GLY A 497 6.26 29.09 -3.74
CA GLY A 497 5.24 29.18 -4.79
C GLY A 497 5.03 27.89 -5.59
N PHE A 498 5.33 26.73 -5.02
CA PHE A 498 5.13 25.43 -5.66
C PHE A 498 4.07 24.59 -4.95
N SER A 499 3.37 23.75 -5.73
CA SER A 499 2.62 22.62 -5.16
C SER A 499 3.62 21.63 -4.54
N PRO A 500 3.45 21.22 -3.27
CA PRO A 500 4.36 20.29 -2.61
C PRO A 500 4.50 18.96 -3.35
N ASP A 501 3.39 18.44 -3.86
CA ASP A 501 3.37 17.15 -4.53
C ASP A 501 4.09 17.20 -5.88
N ALA A 502 3.72 18.16 -6.74
CA ALA A 502 4.37 18.38 -8.02
C ALA A 502 5.88 18.64 -7.87
N PHE A 503 6.29 19.37 -6.82
CA PHE A 503 7.71 19.62 -6.54
C PHE A 503 8.48 18.33 -6.24
N VAL A 504 7.90 17.43 -5.45
CA VAL A 504 8.52 16.14 -5.10
C VAL A 504 8.51 15.19 -6.30
N GLN A 505 7.44 15.16 -7.09
CA GLN A 505 7.39 14.41 -8.36
C GLN A 505 8.51 14.85 -9.32
N MET A 506 8.72 16.16 -9.48
CA MET A 506 9.84 16.68 -10.27
C MET A 506 11.21 16.37 -9.65
N ALA A 507 11.30 16.23 -8.33
CA ALA A 507 12.52 15.77 -7.68
C ALA A 507 12.88 14.33 -8.09
N PHE A 508 11.90 13.44 -8.20
CA PHE A 508 12.13 12.08 -8.72
C PHE A 508 12.59 12.09 -10.17
N GLN A 509 11.97 12.91 -11.03
CA GLN A 509 12.40 13.05 -12.42
C GLN A 509 13.84 13.57 -12.51
N ALA A 510 14.19 14.59 -11.73
CA ALA A 510 15.54 15.17 -11.72
C ALA A 510 16.59 14.19 -11.19
N ALA A 511 16.27 13.44 -10.13
CA ALA A 511 17.17 12.44 -9.56
C ALA A 511 17.40 11.28 -10.54
N TYR A 512 16.34 10.78 -11.17
CA TYR A 512 16.44 9.70 -12.15
C TYR A 512 17.25 10.14 -13.37
N TYR A 513 16.95 11.31 -13.93
CA TYR A 513 17.71 11.85 -15.06
C TYR A 513 19.18 12.10 -14.72
N GLY A 514 19.46 12.62 -13.51
CA GLY A 514 20.83 12.84 -13.05
C GLY A 514 21.65 11.55 -12.92
N LEU A 515 20.98 10.44 -12.61
CA LEU A 515 21.63 9.14 -12.47
C LEU A 515 21.77 8.39 -13.81
N TYR A 516 20.74 8.42 -14.65
CA TYR A 516 20.64 7.58 -15.85
C TYR A 516 20.76 8.33 -17.19
N GLY A 517 20.71 9.67 -17.18
CA GLY A 517 20.81 10.49 -18.39
C GLY A 517 19.62 10.38 -19.35
N ARG A 518 18.50 9.81 -18.89
CA ARG A 518 17.28 9.59 -19.67
C ARG A 518 16.03 9.74 -18.80
N VAL A 519 14.88 9.87 -19.44
CA VAL A 519 13.56 9.85 -18.80
C VAL A 519 12.86 8.55 -19.12
N GLU A 520 11.96 8.13 -18.23
CA GLU A 520 11.22 6.87 -18.36
C GLU A 520 9.78 7.06 -17.87
N CYS A 521 8.92 6.09 -18.21
CA CYS A 521 7.51 6.15 -17.84
C CYS A 521 7.33 6.18 -16.30
N THR A 522 6.58 7.19 -15.84
CA THR A 522 6.26 7.42 -14.42
C THR A 522 4.76 7.31 -14.20
N TYR A 523 4.37 6.69 -13.09
CA TYR A 523 2.99 6.55 -12.65
C TYR A 523 2.81 7.16 -11.25
N GLU A 524 1.73 7.90 -11.08
CA GLU A 524 1.20 8.33 -9.79
C GLU A 524 -0.33 8.13 -9.77
N PRO A 525 -0.93 7.60 -8.69
CA PRO A 525 -2.37 7.41 -8.63
C PRO A 525 -3.15 8.70 -8.31
N ALA A 526 -4.15 9.02 -9.14
CA ALA A 526 -5.21 9.97 -8.84
C ALA A 526 -6.43 9.24 -8.24
N MET A 527 -6.95 9.73 -7.12
CA MET A 527 -8.16 9.18 -6.50
C MET A 527 -9.41 9.61 -7.27
N THR A 528 -10.31 8.67 -7.58
CA THR A 528 -11.61 8.96 -8.24
C THR A 528 -12.82 8.67 -7.34
N LYS A 529 -12.62 8.55 -6.02
CA LYS A 529 -13.69 8.25 -5.05
C LYS A 529 -14.78 9.32 -4.92
N VAL A 530 -14.66 10.47 -5.60
CA VAL A 530 -15.77 11.43 -5.78
C VAL A 530 -16.88 10.87 -6.69
N PHE A 531 -16.61 9.76 -7.38
CA PHE A 531 -17.57 9.00 -8.16
C PHE A 531 -17.97 7.71 -7.43
N LEU A 532 -19.19 7.25 -7.69
CA LEU A 532 -19.72 5.99 -7.20
C LEU A 532 -18.84 4.84 -7.71
N HIS A 533 -18.28 4.06 -6.77
CA HIS A 533 -17.36 2.95 -7.08
C HIS A 533 -16.13 3.41 -7.90
N GLY A 534 -15.72 4.67 -7.71
CA GLY A 534 -14.44 5.16 -8.23
C GLY A 534 -13.26 4.44 -7.57
N ARG A 535 -12.27 4.09 -8.38
CA ARG A 535 -10.97 3.53 -7.97
C ARG A 535 -9.89 4.60 -8.14
N THR A 536 -8.95 4.37 -9.05
CA THR A 536 -7.85 5.29 -9.36
C THR A 536 -7.77 5.56 -10.86
N GLU A 537 -7.23 6.73 -11.21
CA GLU A 537 -6.72 7.07 -12.55
C GLU A 537 -5.19 7.26 -12.49
N ALA A 538 -4.49 7.21 -13.61
CA ALA A 538 -3.04 7.41 -13.69
C ALA A 538 -2.66 8.86 -14.02
N ILE A 539 -1.89 9.49 -13.14
CA ILE A 539 -1.16 10.72 -13.44
C ILE A 539 0.18 10.32 -14.06
N ARG A 540 0.44 10.81 -15.28
CA ARG A 540 1.71 10.60 -15.99
C ARG A 540 2.63 11.80 -15.73
N SER A 541 3.55 11.65 -14.78
CA SER A 541 4.45 12.73 -14.31
C SER A 541 5.52 13.12 -15.35
N THR A 542 5.84 12.23 -16.28
CA THR A 542 6.82 12.49 -17.34
C THR A 542 6.13 13.21 -18.50
N THR A 543 6.24 14.54 -18.52
CA THR A 543 5.73 15.41 -19.60
C THR A 543 6.87 16.10 -20.33
N ASP A 544 6.59 16.77 -21.45
CA ASP A 544 7.61 17.58 -22.16
C ASP A 544 8.20 18.67 -21.26
N GLU A 545 7.39 19.29 -20.40
CA GLU A 545 7.83 20.29 -19.43
C GLU A 545 8.73 19.66 -18.36
N ALA A 546 8.47 18.42 -17.94
CA ALA A 546 9.35 17.70 -17.03
C ALA A 546 10.69 17.39 -17.69
N VAL A 547 10.69 16.99 -18.98
CA VAL A 547 11.92 16.76 -19.77
C VAL A 547 12.73 18.05 -19.92
N ASP A 548 12.08 19.15 -20.32
CA ASP A 548 12.71 20.48 -20.43
C ASP A 548 13.33 20.90 -19.09
N PHE A 549 12.60 20.70 -17.99
CA PHE A 549 13.09 20.98 -16.65
C PHE A 549 14.34 20.18 -16.31
N VAL A 550 14.34 18.85 -16.43
CA VAL A 550 15.49 18.04 -16.00
C VAL A 550 16.72 18.30 -16.88
N GLN A 551 16.53 18.49 -18.19
CA GLN A 551 17.62 18.84 -19.11
C GLN A 551 18.18 20.23 -18.79
N THR A 552 17.32 21.21 -18.54
CA THR A 552 17.71 22.57 -18.15
C THR A 552 18.44 22.59 -16.80
N PHE A 553 17.95 21.81 -15.83
CA PHE A 553 18.52 21.73 -14.49
C PHE A 553 19.94 21.15 -14.50
N TRP A 554 20.15 20.07 -15.24
CA TRP A 554 21.46 19.40 -15.33
C TRP A 554 22.42 20.06 -16.34
N GLY A 555 21.92 20.91 -17.23
CA GLY A 555 22.74 21.74 -18.10
C GLY A 555 23.39 22.94 -17.42
N ASP A 556 24.33 23.57 -18.13
CA ASP A 556 24.99 24.82 -17.73
C ASP A 556 24.10 26.04 -18.05
N ASN A 557 22.99 26.15 -17.31
CA ASN A 557 21.99 27.20 -17.50
C ASN A 557 21.95 28.17 -16.29
N PRO A 558 21.57 29.44 -16.52
CA PRO A 558 21.30 30.38 -15.43
C PRO A 558 20.24 29.90 -14.44
N LEU A 559 20.38 30.26 -13.16
CA LEU A 559 19.52 29.77 -12.07
C LEU A 559 18.04 30.16 -12.25
N ASP A 560 17.76 31.34 -12.79
CA ASP A 560 16.42 31.83 -13.08
C ASP A 560 15.73 30.97 -14.15
N VAL A 561 16.47 30.57 -15.18
CA VAL A 561 15.97 29.65 -16.23
C VAL A 561 15.65 28.27 -15.64
N LYS A 562 16.51 27.74 -14.77
CA LYS A 562 16.26 26.46 -14.06
C LYS A 562 14.98 26.52 -13.21
N ILE A 563 14.78 27.62 -12.48
CA ILE A 563 13.59 27.81 -11.64
C ILE A 563 12.31 27.94 -12.49
N ASP A 564 12.37 28.66 -13.60
CA ASP A 564 11.21 28.85 -14.46
C ASP A 564 10.81 27.56 -15.19
N ALA A 565 11.78 26.74 -15.60
CA ALA A 565 11.51 25.40 -16.12
C ALA A 565 10.83 24.50 -15.06
N LEU A 566 11.35 24.50 -13.82
CA LEU A 566 10.72 23.78 -12.70
C LEU A 566 9.27 24.25 -12.46
N LYS A 567 9.00 25.57 -12.49
CA LYS A 567 7.64 26.09 -12.32
C LYS A 567 6.69 25.57 -13.39
N LYS A 568 7.09 25.58 -14.66
CA LYS A 568 6.28 25.08 -15.77
C LYS A 568 5.98 23.59 -15.60
N ALA A 569 7.00 22.79 -15.27
CA ALA A 569 6.84 21.36 -15.03
C ALA A 569 5.87 21.09 -13.88
N CYS A 570 6.01 21.81 -12.76
CA CYS A 570 5.09 21.68 -11.63
C CYS A 570 3.66 22.12 -11.97
N GLN A 571 3.48 23.19 -12.74
CA GLN A 571 2.17 23.66 -13.20
C GLN A 571 1.50 22.64 -14.12
N LYS A 572 2.26 22.00 -15.01
CA LYS A 572 1.75 20.92 -15.86
C LYS A 572 1.32 19.72 -15.04
N HIS A 573 2.14 19.29 -14.07
CA HIS A 573 1.81 18.19 -13.17
C HIS A 573 0.49 18.45 -12.43
N VAL A 574 0.37 19.64 -11.84
CA VAL A 574 -0.87 20.13 -11.19
C VAL A 574 -2.08 20.04 -12.13
N ALA A 575 -1.95 20.52 -13.38
CA ALA A 575 -3.04 20.46 -14.35
C ALA A 575 -3.45 19.00 -14.66
N ASN A 576 -2.47 18.11 -14.84
CA ASN A 576 -2.70 16.70 -15.08
C ASN A 576 -3.37 16.03 -13.87
N THR A 577 -2.96 16.33 -12.63
CA THR A 577 -3.59 15.84 -11.40
C THR A 577 -5.08 16.21 -11.35
N ARG A 578 -5.43 17.48 -11.58
CA ARG A 578 -6.82 17.94 -11.57
C ARG A 578 -7.67 17.24 -12.61
N GLN A 579 -7.09 16.97 -13.78
CA GLN A 579 -7.76 16.27 -14.87
C GLN A 579 -7.99 14.80 -14.51
N CYS A 580 -6.96 14.08 -14.05
CA CYS A 580 -7.07 12.67 -13.71
C CYS A 580 -8.07 12.41 -12.57
N SER A 581 -8.17 13.29 -11.58
CA SER A 581 -9.13 13.12 -10.49
C SER A 581 -10.57 13.45 -10.86
N LYS A 582 -10.81 14.03 -12.04
CA LYS A 582 -12.14 14.08 -12.68
C LYS A 582 -12.44 12.83 -13.51
N ALA A 583 -11.58 11.80 -13.43
CA ALA A 583 -11.60 10.60 -14.27
C ALA A 583 -11.43 10.90 -15.77
N GLU A 584 -10.66 11.95 -16.08
CA GLU A 584 -10.35 12.39 -17.45
C GLU A 584 -8.92 12.01 -17.88
N GLY A 585 -8.32 10.99 -17.27
CA GLY A 585 -7.07 10.41 -17.76
C GLY A 585 -7.28 9.57 -19.02
N CYS A 586 -6.19 9.04 -19.58
CA CYS A 586 -6.27 8.13 -20.73
C CYS A 586 -6.24 6.66 -20.31
N ASP A 587 -5.55 6.33 -19.22
CA ASP A 587 -5.16 4.96 -18.90
C ASP A 587 -6.34 4.04 -18.61
N ARG A 588 -7.24 4.42 -17.70
CA ARG A 588 -8.40 3.58 -17.38
C ARG A 588 -9.36 3.43 -18.56
N HIS A 589 -9.54 4.49 -19.34
CA HIS A 589 -10.43 4.43 -20.49
C HIS A 589 -9.89 3.49 -21.57
N LEU A 590 -8.62 3.64 -21.97
CA LEU A 590 -8.00 2.75 -22.95
C LEU A 590 -7.91 1.30 -22.45
N TYR A 591 -7.63 1.09 -21.16
CA TYR A 591 -7.64 -0.24 -20.57
C TYR A 591 -9.03 -0.89 -20.60
N ALA A 592 -10.10 -0.13 -20.35
CA ALA A 592 -11.46 -0.64 -20.51
C ALA A 592 -11.79 -1.01 -21.97
N LEU A 593 -11.38 -0.19 -22.94
CA LEU A 593 -11.57 -0.49 -24.36
C LEU A 593 -10.80 -1.75 -24.76
N PHE A 594 -9.56 -1.91 -24.30
CA PHE A 594 -8.77 -3.13 -24.49
C PHE A 594 -9.48 -4.35 -23.88
N SER A 595 -10.00 -4.22 -22.66
CA SER A 595 -10.70 -5.31 -21.96
C SER A 595 -12.00 -5.71 -22.67
N VAL A 596 -12.75 -4.73 -23.21
CA VAL A 596 -13.95 -4.98 -24.01
C VAL A 596 -13.58 -5.69 -25.32
N TRP A 597 -12.51 -5.28 -26.00
CA TRP A 597 -12.01 -5.97 -27.18
C TRP A 597 -11.64 -7.42 -26.86
N GLN A 598 -10.86 -7.65 -25.80
CA GLN A 598 -10.44 -8.99 -25.39
C GLN A 598 -11.65 -9.91 -25.12
N ARG A 599 -12.64 -9.42 -24.36
CA ARG A 599 -13.87 -10.19 -24.12
C ARG A 599 -14.65 -10.50 -25.39
N SER A 600 -14.71 -9.56 -26.35
CA SER A 600 -15.39 -9.84 -27.62
C SER A 600 -14.69 -10.93 -28.45
N MET A 601 -13.37 -11.06 -28.32
CA MET A 601 -12.63 -12.15 -28.97
C MET A 601 -12.90 -13.49 -28.30
N ASP A 602 -12.98 -13.53 -26.97
CA ASP A 602 -13.28 -14.74 -26.21
C ASP A 602 -14.71 -15.25 -26.52
N ASP A 603 -15.70 -14.34 -26.57
CA ASP A 603 -17.10 -14.69 -26.91
C ASP A 603 -17.25 -15.22 -28.35
N GLU A 604 -16.48 -14.68 -29.31
CA GLU A 604 -16.45 -15.15 -30.71
C GLU A 604 -15.81 -16.54 -30.84
N LEU A 605 -14.80 -16.84 -30.03
CA LEU A 605 -14.19 -18.17 -29.98
C LEU A 605 -15.15 -19.20 -29.39
N ASP A 606 -15.83 -18.89 -28.28
CA ASP A 606 -16.78 -19.81 -27.64
C ASP A 606 -18.03 -20.07 -28.49
N SER A 607 -18.52 -19.05 -29.22
CA SER A 607 -19.64 -19.19 -30.16
C SER A 607 -19.26 -19.95 -31.44
N GLY A 608 -17.97 -19.98 -31.81
CA GLY A 608 -17.42 -20.77 -32.92
C GLY A 608 -17.29 -22.27 -32.65
N PHE A 609 -17.34 -22.72 -31.39
CA PHE A 609 -17.20 -24.13 -30.99
C PHE A 609 -18.53 -24.92 -30.88
N SER A 610 -19.66 -24.35 -31.29
CA SER A 610 -20.94 -25.08 -31.42
C SER A 610 -21.02 -25.96 -32.67
N GLY A 611 -19.95 -26.71 -32.95
CA GLY A 611 -19.83 -27.59 -34.13
C GLY A 611 -18.75 -28.66 -33.93
N THR A 612 -19.15 -29.80 -33.38
CA THR A 612 -18.46 -31.11 -33.35
C THR A 612 -17.14 -31.23 -32.57
N GLY A 613 -17.24 -31.78 -31.35
CA GLY A 613 -16.50 -32.97 -30.89
C GLY A 613 -14.98 -32.90 -30.64
N TYR A 614 -14.62 -32.96 -29.35
CA TYR A 614 -13.31 -33.31 -28.76
C TYR A 614 -12.15 -32.30 -28.95
N SER A 615 -11.72 -31.69 -27.84
CA SER A 615 -10.40 -31.08 -27.70
C SER A 615 -9.74 -31.53 -26.40
N SER A 616 -8.59 -32.20 -26.52
CA SER A 616 -7.59 -32.35 -25.46
C SER A 616 -6.76 -31.06 -25.34
N PRO A 617 -6.22 -30.72 -24.16
CA PRO A 617 -5.42 -29.51 -23.99
C PRO A 617 -4.03 -29.74 -24.60
N MET A 618 -3.62 -28.81 -25.46
CA MET A 618 -2.28 -28.75 -26.02
C MET A 618 -1.50 -27.67 -25.26
N ASP A 619 -0.45 -28.12 -24.58
CA ASP A 619 0.58 -27.29 -23.97
C ASP A 619 1.30 -26.42 -25.02
N GLY A 620 1.62 -25.18 -24.64
CA GLY A 620 2.70 -24.46 -25.28
C GLY A 620 2.55 -22.95 -25.29
N TYR A 621 3.03 -22.29 -24.24
CA TYR A 621 3.94 -21.16 -24.41
C TYR A 621 5.03 -21.22 -23.34
N SER A 622 6.22 -21.56 -23.82
CA SER A 622 7.48 -21.63 -23.09
C SER A 622 7.99 -20.24 -22.70
N GLU A 623 8.42 -20.14 -21.45
CA GLU A 623 9.36 -19.16 -20.92
C GLU A 623 10.58 -18.97 -21.84
N GLN A 624 11.04 -17.74 -22.01
CA GLN A 624 12.47 -17.45 -22.10
C GLN A 624 12.75 -16.05 -21.54
N GLY A 625 13.36 -16.03 -20.36
CA GLY A 625 13.97 -14.84 -19.78
C GLY A 625 15.44 -14.67 -20.23
N ILE A 626 15.82 -13.39 -20.31
CA ILE A 626 17.12 -12.77 -19.98
C ILE A 626 18.40 -13.34 -20.65
N ASN A 627 19.03 -12.55 -21.55
CA ASN A 627 20.42 -12.02 -21.45
C ASN A 627 21.04 -11.65 -22.83
N SER A 628 21.84 -10.58 -22.79
CA SER A 628 22.55 -9.88 -23.88
C SER A 628 23.48 -10.73 -24.78
N PRO A 629 24.07 -10.14 -25.84
CA PRO A 629 25.44 -9.64 -25.65
C PRO A 629 25.84 -8.35 -26.41
N VAL A 630 26.83 -7.66 -25.84
CA VAL A 630 27.65 -6.61 -26.48
C VAL A 630 28.86 -7.26 -27.18
N ASN A 631 29.23 -6.69 -28.32
CA ASN A 631 30.38 -7.00 -29.19
C ASN A 631 31.75 -7.11 -28.49
N GLY A 632 32.59 -8.04 -28.97
CA GLY A 632 34.04 -8.08 -28.75
C GLY A 632 34.75 -9.13 -29.61
N ARG A 633 35.62 -8.70 -30.53
CA ARG A 633 36.42 -9.51 -31.48
C ARG A 633 37.48 -10.39 -30.81
N SER A 634 37.73 -11.61 -31.31
CA SER A 634 39.07 -12.10 -31.75
C SER A 634 39.08 -13.56 -32.25
N ASN A 635 39.81 -13.76 -33.35
CA ASN A 635 40.37 -14.96 -34.01
C ASN A 635 40.12 -16.39 -33.47
N GLY A 636 39.78 -17.30 -34.39
CA GLY A 636 40.00 -18.75 -34.27
C GLY A 636 39.45 -19.53 -35.48
N SER A 637 40.32 -20.26 -36.17
CA SER A 637 40.19 -20.87 -37.49
C SER A 637 39.39 -22.19 -37.58
N LEU A 638 39.00 -22.56 -38.82
CA LEU A 638 38.71 -23.91 -39.37
C LEU A 638 37.42 -24.59 -38.81
N ASP A 639 36.42 -25.02 -39.58
CA ASP A 639 36.43 -25.87 -40.77
C ASP A 639 35.09 -25.79 -41.52
N GLY A 640 35.12 -25.98 -42.84
CA GLY A 640 33.99 -25.74 -43.73
C GLY A 640 33.12 -26.96 -44.06
N VAL A 641 31.86 -26.70 -44.41
CA VAL A 641 31.12 -27.42 -45.45
C VAL A 641 30.19 -26.43 -46.17
N GLU A 642 30.41 -26.25 -47.47
CA GLU A 642 29.55 -25.55 -48.43
C GLU A 642 28.34 -26.42 -48.82
N VAL A 643 27.11 -25.86 -48.82
CA VAL A 643 26.08 -26.18 -49.83
C VAL A 643 25.20 -24.93 -50.12
N LYS A 644 24.98 -24.68 -51.42
CA LYS A 644 24.37 -23.52 -52.09
C LYS A 644 22.84 -23.35 -51.91
N PRO A 645 22.28 -22.16 -52.25
CA PRO A 645 20.87 -21.82 -52.03
C PRO A 645 19.96 -22.22 -53.21
N SER A 646 18.80 -22.78 -52.92
CA SER A 646 17.70 -22.92 -53.90
C SER A 646 16.49 -22.10 -53.44
N ARG A 647 16.25 -21.00 -54.15
CA ARG A 647 14.93 -20.35 -54.23
C ARG A 647 13.95 -21.34 -54.85
N GLU A 648 12.77 -21.46 -54.26
CA GLU A 648 11.54 -21.67 -55.05
C GLU A 648 10.33 -21.04 -54.36
N ARG A 649 9.64 -20.20 -55.13
CA ARG A 649 8.37 -19.57 -54.80
C ARG A 649 7.29 -20.66 -54.81
N GLY A 650 6.68 -20.91 -53.66
CA GLY A 650 5.41 -21.60 -53.56
C GLY A 650 4.33 -20.63 -53.10
N TYR A 651 3.56 -20.09 -54.04
CA TYR A 651 2.27 -19.46 -53.73
C TYR A 651 1.34 -20.54 -53.18
N SER A 652 1.06 -20.50 -51.88
CA SER A 652 -0.10 -21.18 -51.31
C SER A 652 -1.04 -20.13 -50.74
N THR A 653 -1.94 -19.69 -51.61
CA THR A 653 -3.15 -18.97 -51.27
C THR A 653 -4.11 -19.96 -50.62
N ASN A 654 -4.08 -20.09 -49.29
CA ASN A 654 -5.20 -20.59 -48.48
C ASN A 654 -4.91 -20.36 -46.98
N SER A 655 -5.09 -19.13 -46.54
CA SER A 655 -5.31 -18.78 -45.14
C SER A 655 -6.20 -17.54 -45.10
N ARG A 656 -7.49 -17.69 -45.42
CA ARG A 656 -8.50 -16.62 -45.41
C ARG A 656 -9.56 -16.81 -44.33
N SER A 657 -9.20 -17.38 -43.18
CA SER A 657 -10.14 -17.55 -42.07
C SER A 657 -9.53 -17.37 -40.68
N ARG A 658 -8.35 -16.75 -40.55
CA ARG A 658 -7.71 -16.49 -39.25
C ARG A 658 -7.71 -15.03 -38.81
N ASP A 659 -8.15 -14.11 -39.66
CA ASP A 659 -8.15 -12.66 -39.41
C ASP A 659 -9.58 -12.12 -39.34
N GLN A 660 -10.41 -12.56 -38.37
CA GLN A 660 -11.74 -11.94 -38.22
C GLN A 660 -11.76 -10.70 -37.34
N ASN A 661 -10.73 -10.46 -36.50
CA ASN A 661 -10.50 -9.16 -35.83
C ASN A 661 -9.07 -9.11 -35.23
N PRO A 662 -8.05 -8.60 -35.96
CA PRO A 662 -6.70 -8.46 -35.42
C PRO A 662 -6.67 -7.44 -34.26
N LEU A 663 -5.69 -7.56 -33.36
CA LEU A 663 -5.45 -6.59 -32.27
C LEU A 663 -5.47 -5.15 -32.82
N PRO A 664 -6.33 -4.25 -32.29
CA PRO A 664 -6.42 -2.88 -32.79
C PRO A 664 -5.06 -2.20 -32.79
N LEU A 665 -4.77 -1.43 -33.85
CA LEU A 665 -3.43 -0.89 -34.08
C LEU A 665 -2.89 -0.06 -32.91
N LEU A 666 -3.76 0.65 -32.18
CA LEU A 666 -3.38 1.38 -30.97
C LEU A 666 -2.78 0.46 -29.89
N PHE A 667 -3.36 -0.71 -29.68
CA PHE A 667 -2.89 -1.68 -28.68
C PHE A 667 -1.73 -2.55 -29.19
N ALA A 668 -1.56 -2.66 -30.52
CA ALA A 668 -0.41 -3.30 -31.14
C ALA A 668 0.83 -2.38 -31.25
N ASP A 669 0.65 -1.07 -31.07
CA ASP A 669 1.72 -0.07 -31.14
C ASP A 669 2.68 -0.20 -29.94
N PRO A 670 4.01 -0.13 -30.14
CA PRO A 670 4.98 -0.17 -29.04
C PRO A 670 4.80 0.95 -27.99
N GLY A 671 4.10 2.04 -28.33
CA GLY A 671 3.69 3.07 -27.38
C GLY A 671 2.75 2.54 -26.30
N TRP A 672 1.90 1.55 -26.60
CA TRP A 672 1.03 0.91 -25.61
C TRP A 672 1.86 0.23 -24.51
N ASP A 673 2.83 -0.59 -24.91
CA ASP A 673 3.74 -1.26 -23.97
C ASP A 673 4.59 -0.26 -23.19
N LYS A 674 5.06 0.81 -23.86
CA LYS A 674 5.87 1.85 -23.22
C LYS A 674 5.11 2.60 -22.13
N LEU A 675 3.82 2.90 -22.33
CA LEU A 675 3.01 3.55 -21.31
C LEU A 675 2.62 2.59 -20.17
N ASN A 676 2.41 1.31 -20.47
CA ASN A 676 2.08 0.30 -19.47
C ASN A 676 3.30 -0.24 -18.69
N THR A 677 4.51 -0.02 -19.18
CA THR A 677 5.76 -0.36 -18.48
C THR A 677 6.21 0.80 -17.58
N THR A 678 5.73 0.81 -16.34
CA THR A 678 6.08 1.85 -15.37
C THR A 678 7.46 1.59 -14.76
N ILE A 679 8.41 2.50 -14.98
CA ILE A 679 9.76 2.44 -14.39
C ILE A 679 9.79 3.18 -13.05
N LEU A 680 9.12 4.32 -12.94
CA LEU A 680 8.98 5.04 -11.68
C LEU A 680 7.53 4.92 -11.22
N SER A 681 7.24 3.95 -10.35
CA SER A 681 5.92 3.86 -9.71
C SER A 681 5.96 4.61 -8.40
N THR A 682 5.14 5.65 -8.28
CA THR A 682 5.15 6.57 -7.14
C THR A 682 3.78 6.63 -6.48
N SER A 683 3.73 6.85 -5.17
CA SER A 683 2.47 7.08 -4.46
C SER A 683 2.67 7.88 -3.18
N ASN A 684 1.71 8.77 -2.91
CA ASN A 684 1.72 9.72 -1.80
C ASN A 684 0.66 9.37 -0.74
N CYS A 685 1.09 9.13 0.50
CA CYS A 685 0.22 8.77 1.61
C CYS A 685 0.55 9.56 2.89
N GLY A 686 0.37 10.89 2.87
CA GLY A 686 0.64 11.72 4.04
C GLY A 686 -0.44 11.68 5.13
N ASN A 687 -0.10 11.13 6.30
CA ASN A 687 -0.94 11.16 7.50
C ASN A 687 -0.07 11.13 8.78
N PRO A 688 -0.40 11.88 9.85
CA PRO A 688 0.35 11.87 11.12
C PRO A 688 0.44 10.51 11.83
N ALA A 689 -0.42 9.55 11.50
CA ALA A 689 -0.36 8.18 12.01
C ALA A 689 0.74 7.34 11.36
N LEU A 690 1.31 7.81 10.25
CA LEU A 690 2.30 7.07 9.48
C LEU A 690 3.69 7.67 9.60
N ARG A 691 4.65 6.82 9.91
CA ARG A 691 6.08 7.14 9.86
C ARG A 691 6.60 7.04 8.43
N GLN A 692 6.26 5.96 7.74
CA GLN A 692 6.65 5.63 6.37
C GLN A 692 5.54 4.84 5.66
N PHE A 693 5.65 4.75 4.33
CA PHE A 693 4.79 3.94 3.46
C PHE A 693 5.62 3.47 2.27
N GLY A 694 5.36 2.26 1.77
CA GLY A 694 6.05 1.76 0.59
C GLY A 694 5.38 0.54 -0.04
N PHE A 695 5.95 0.13 -1.16
CA PHE A 695 5.52 -1.01 -1.98
C PHE A 695 6.71 -1.44 -2.85
N GLY A 696 6.68 -2.64 -3.44
CA GLY A 696 7.74 -3.10 -4.34
C GLY A 696 7.63 -2.48 -5.75
N PRO A 697 8.66 -2.62 -6.60
CA PRO A 697 8.61 -2.09 -7.96
C PRO A 697 7.59 -2.84 -8.82
N THR A 698 6.88 -2.11 -9.69
CA THR A 698 5.85 -2.69 -10.59
C THR A 698 6.41 -3.24 -11.90
N SER A 699 7.71 -3.05 -12.16
CA SER A 699 8.43 -3.63 -13.29
C SER A 699 9.78 -4.17 -12.83
N GLY A 700 10.34 -5.13 -13.59
CA GLY A 700 11.65 -5.72 -13.30
C GLY A 700 12.78 -4.68 -13.27
N ASP A 701 12.65 -3.63 -14.06
CA ASP A 701 13.59 -2.51 -14.17
C ASP A 701 13.13 -1.24 -13.43
N GLY A 702 12.15 -1.37 -12.55
CA GLY A 702 11.50 -0.22 -11.92
C GLY A 702 11.96 0.11 -10.50
N PHE A 703 11.42 1.22 -10.00
CA PHE A 703 11.43 1.62 -8.60
C PHE A 703 9.98 1.68 -8.08
N GLY A 704 9.76 1.19 -6.86
CA GLY A 704 8.58 1.48 -6.06
C GLY A 704 8.90 2.61 -5.08
N ILE A 705 8.22 3.74 -5.18
CA ILE A 705 8.51 4.95 -4.40
C ILE A 705 7.27 5.36 -3.60
N GLY A 706 7.25 5.03 -2.32
CA GLY A 706 6.29 5.57 -1.37
C GLY A 706 6.84 6.83 -0.72
N TYR A 707 6.04 7.90 -0.61
CA TYR A 707 6.50 9.13 0.03
C TYR A 707 5.42 9.84 0.84
N ILE A 708 5.90 10.58 1.84
CA ILE A 708 5.12 11.40 2.76
C ILE A 708 5.74 12.80 2.78
N ILE A 709 4.92 13.80 2.50
CA ILE A 709 5.30 15.21 2.61
C ILE A 709 4.85 15.71 3.98
N LYS A 710 5.80 15.93 4.89
CA LYS A 710 5.58 16.52 6.22
C LYS A 710 5.68 18.05 6.12
N ASP A 711 5.29 18.74 7.19
CA ASP A 711 5.33 20.21 7.23
C ASP A 711 6.75 20.76 7.02
N ASP A 712 7.72 20.16 7.71
CA ASP A 712 9.13 20.59 7.70
C ASP A 712 10.12 19.49 7.26
N GLY A 713 9.64 18.41 6.66
CA GLY A 713 10.49 17.34 6.11
C GLY A 713 9.80 16.49 5.05
N LEU A 714 10.54 15.53 4.49
CA LEU A 714 10.03 14.49 3.60
C LEU A 714 10.45 13.12 4.12
N SER A 715 9.60 12.13 3.98
CA SER A 715 9.90 10.72 4.29
C SER A 715 9.64 9.90 3.04
N ILE A 716 10.66 9.22 2.52
CA ILE A 716 10.60 8.53 1.23
C ILE A 716 11.14 7.11 1.42
N CYS A 717 10.38 6.11 1.00
CA CYS A 717 10.79 4.72 0.92
C CYS A 717 10.92 4.34 -0.57
N VAL A 718 12.09 3.81 -0.93
CA VAL A 718 12.40 3.38 -2.29
C VAL A 718 12.73 1.90 -2.27
N SER A 719 12.07 1.15 -3.14
CA SER A 719 12.38 -0.25 -3.43
C SER A 719 12.77 -0.43 -4.89
N SER A 720 13.64 -1.39 -5.20
CA SER A 720 13.94 -1.79 -6.57
C SER A 720 14.47 -3.22 -6.66
N LYS A 721 14.52 -3.78 -7.87
CA LYS A 721 15.24 -5.03 -8.15
C LYS A 721 16.63 -4.71 -8.68
N HIS A 722 17.64 -4.70 -7.80
CA HIS A 722 19.06 -4.48 -8.12
C HIS A 722 19.39 -3.22 -8.97
N ARG A 723 18.88 -2.03 -8.60
CA ARG A 723 19.09 -0.79 -9.37
C ARG A 723 19.98 0.26 -8.71
N GLN A 724 20.92 -0.15 -7.86
CA GLN A 724 21.72 0.79 -7.05
C GLN A 724 20.80 1.74 -6.25
N THR A 725 19.80 1.19 -5.55
CA THR A 725 18.74 1.96 -4.88
C THR A 725 19.30 3.06 -3.98
N ARG A 726 20.40 2.74 -3.28
CA ARG A 726 21.15 3.68 -2.44
C ARG A 726 21.61 4.92 -3.19
N ARG A 727 22.20 4.72 -4.37
CA ARG A 727 22.72 5.80 -5.21
C ARG A 727 21.60 6.68 -5.75
N PHE A 728 20.43 6.11 -6.09
CA PHE A 728 19.26 6.90 -6.47
C PHE A 728 18.81 7.81 -5.31
N VAL A 729 18.73 7.26 -4.09
CA VAL A 729 18.37 8.02 -2.89
C VAL A 729 19.38 9.13 -2.58
N ASP A 730 20.68 8.84 -2.62
CA ASP A 730 21.74 9.84 -2.40
C ASP A 730 21.69 10.96 -3.47
N THR A 731 21.34 10.61 -4.72
CA THR A 731 21.16 11.57 -5.82
C THR A 731 19.93 12.44 -5.59
N LEU A 732 18.83 11.86 -5.11
CA LEU A 732 17.60 12.57 -4.76
C LEU A 732 17.84 13.56 -3.61
N GLU A 733 18.51 13.14 -2.54
CA GLU A 733 18.86 14.02 -1.42
C GLU A 733 19.74 15.20 -1.90
N SER A 734 20.75 14.90 -2.73
CA SER A 734 21.64 15.91 -3.32
C SER A 734 20.86 16.93 -4.15
N TYR A 735 19.93 16.48 -4.99
CA TYR A 735 19.04 17.35 -5.75
C TYR A 735 18.19 18.23 -4.83
N LEU A 736 17.54 17.64 -3.81
CA LEU A 736 16.67 18.37 -2.87
C LEU A 736 17.44 19.46 -2.11
N LEU A 737 18.69 19.21 -1.73
CA LEU A 737 19.57 20.20 -1.12
C LEU A 737 19.94 21.33 -2.10
N GLU A 738 20.26 20.98 -3.34
CA GLU A 738 20.67 21.95 -4.36
C GLU A 738 19.51 22.86 -4.78
N ILE A 739 18.33 22.30 -5.06
CA ILE A 739 17.19 23.12 -5.45
C ILE A 739 16.78 24.10 -4.34
N ARG A 740 16.92 23.71 -3.07
CA ARG A 740 16.72 24.61 -1.92
C ARG A 740 17.70 25.78 -1.95
N ARG A 741 18.98 25.51 -2.23
CA ARG A 741 20.02 26.53 -2.34
C ARG A 741 19.69 27.51 -3.46
N ILE A 742 19.34 27.00 -4.64
CA ILE A 742 18.95 27.78 -5.82
C ILE A 742 17.75 28.69 -5.51
N LEU A 743 16.69 28.15 -4.92
CA LEU A 743 15.48 28.91 -4.55
C LEU A 743 15.78 30.02 -3.53
N ARG A 744 16.61 29.75 -2.52
CA ARG A 744 17.01 30.77 -1.52
C ARG A 744 17.82 31.92 -2.14
N ILE A 745 18.73 31.61 -3.08
CA ILE A 745 19.51 32.63 -3.79
C ILE A 745 18.60 33.52 -4.63
N SER A 746 17.67 32.91 -5.38
CA SER A 746 16.74 33.64 -6.23
C SER A 746 15.79 34.54 -5.42
N ASN A 747 15.23 34.01 -4.33
CA ASN A 747 14.31 34.78 -3.48
C ASN A 747 15.02 35.97 -2.79
N ARG A 748 16.29 35.80 -2.37
CA ARG A 748 17.11 36.93 -1.88
C ARG A 748 17.29 38.02 -2.93
N LYS A 749 17.65 37.66 -4.18
CA LYS A 749 17.77 38.62 -5.29
C LYS A 749 16.45 39.38 -5.52
N GLN A 750 15.31 38.69 -5.50
CA GLN A 750 14.00 39.34 -5.66
C GLN A 750 13.68 40.29 -4.50
N SER A 751 13.98 39.91 -3.26
CA SER A 751 13.77 40.78 -2.09
C SER A 751 14.63 42.05 -2.16
N THR A 752 15.88 41.96 -2.59
CA THR A 752 16.77 43.11 -2.78
C THR A 752 16.29 44.03 -3.90
N VAL A 753 15.79 43.49 -5.01
CA VAL A 753 15.24 44.29 -6.13
C VAL A 753 13.91 44.96 -5.75
N LYS A 754 13.05 44.28 -4.99
CA LYS A 754 11.81 44.90 -4.46
C LYS A 754 12.13 46.03 -3.48
N SER A 755 13.12 45.84 -2.60
CA SER A 755 13.58 46.87 -1.67
C SER A 755 14.23 48.06 -2.40
N SER A 756 15.00 47.83 -3.46
CA SER A 756 15.59 48.91 -4.26
C SER A 756 14.53 49.69 -5.02
N ARG A 757 13.56 49.01 -5.65
CA ARG A 757 12.43 49.67 -6.34
C ARG A 757 11.53 50.44 -5.37
N ALA A 758 11.30 49.91 -4.17
CA ALA A 758 10.55 50.63 -3.13
C ALA A 758 11.30 51.91 -2.69
N ARG A 759 12.62 51.83 -2.50
CA ARG A 759 13.47 53.00 -2.20
C ARG A 759 13.52 54.01 -3.35
N GLU A 760 13.55 53.55 -4.60
CA GLU A 760 13.50 54.41 -5.79
C GLU A 760 12.14 55.11 -5.92
N ALA A 761 11.03 54.41 -5.65
CA ALA A 761 9.70 54.99 -5.63
C ALA A 761 9.53 56.03 -4.51
N GLU A 762 10.06 55.75 -3.32
CA GLU A 762 10.07 56.68 -2.19
C GLU A 762 10.93 57.93 -2.47
N ASN A 763 12.09 57.75 -3.11
CA ASN A 763 12.92 58.86 -3.58
C ASN A 763 12.25 59.68 -4.69
N ALA A 764 11.49 59.05 -5.60
CA ALA A 764 10.73 59.74 -6.64
C ALA A 764 9.56 60.55 -6.07
N MET A 765 8.88 60.05 -5.03
CA MET A 765 7.82 60.80 -4.33
C MET A 765 8.36 62.01 -3.58
N ASN A 766 9.59 61.94 -3.05
CA ASN A 766 10.25 63.05 -2.35
C ASN A 766 10.81 64.14 -3.29
N HIS A 767 10.70 64.00 -4.62
CA HIS A 767 11.17 64.99 -5.61
C HIS A 767 10.05 65.67 -6.42
N ALA A 768 8.77 65.38 -6.12
CA ALA A 768 7.65 66.08 -6.73
C ALA A 768 7.36 67.41 -6.00
N LYS A 769 7.61 68.56 -6.65
CA LYS A 769 7.23 69.89 -6.14
C LYS A 769 5.70 70.08 -6.19
N PRO A 770 5.08 70.74 -5.18
CA PRO A 770 3.63 70.95 -5.17
C PRO A 770 3.23 72.10 -6.12
N VAL A 771 2.26 71.84 -6.99
CA VAL A 771 1.58 72.85 -7.81
C VAL A 771 0.20 73.15 -7.21
N ASN A 772 -0.15 74.43 -7.27
CA ASN A 772 -1.17 75.16 -6.53
C ASN A 772 -2.63 74.97 -7.02
N ARG A 773 -3.57 75.25 -6.09
CA ARG A 773 -5.01 75.66 -6.26
C ARG A 773 -6.03 74.53 -6.56
N LEU A 774 -7.30 74.57 -6.13
CA LEU A 774 -8.19 75.65 -5.64
C LEU A 774 -9.32 75.09 -4.74
N LYS A 775 -9.90 75.94 -3.89
CA LYS A 775 -11.02 75.69 -2.95
C LYS A 775 -12.40 75.66 -3.63
N SER A 776 -13.34 74.91 -3.07
CA SER A 776 -14.79 75.19 -3.17
C SER A 776 -15.54 74.64 -1.94
N ARG A 777 -16.52 75.42 -1.46
CA ARG A 777 -17.29 75.31 -0.20
C ARG A 777 -18.70 74.77 -0.49
N GLY A 778 -19.32 74.06 0.45
CA GLY A 778 -20.78 73.81 0.48
C GLY A 778 -21.23 73.06 1.73
N ARG A 779 -22.29 73.54 2.40
CA ARG A 779 -22.69 73.32 3.81
C ARG A 779 -23.80 72.23 3.99
N PRO A 780 -24.20 71.87 5.23
CA PRO A 780 -24.77 70.59 5.67
C PRO A 780 -26.28 70.63 6.02
N ILE A 781 -26.88 69.46 6.32
CA ILE A 781 -28.09 69.34 7.15
C ILE A 781 -27.98 68.14 8.13
N ASN A 782 -28.49 68.40 9.33
CA ASN A 782 -28.46 67.70 10.63
C ASN A 782 -29.38 66.45 10.74
N ALA A 783 -28.97 65.43 11.50
CA ALA A 783 -29.50 64.98 12.83
C ALA A 783 -30.66 63.95 12.73
N LEU A 784 -30.87 62.95 13.59
CA LEU A 784 -30.35 62.41 14.87
C LEU A 784 -30.77 60.90 14.82
N ASP A 785 -30.04 59.91 15.36
CA ASP A 785 -30.08 59.57 16.78
C ASP A 785 -28.93 58.63 17.21
N ASN A 786 -28.55 58.80 18.47
CA ASN A 786 -27.44 58.19 19.20
C ASN A 786 -27.67 56.71 19.57
N VAL A 787 -26.63 55.86 19.49
CA VAL A 787 -26.05 55.12 20.65
C VAL A 787 -24.56 54.81 20.38
N ARG A 788 -23.77 54.96 21.45
CA ARG A 788 -22.30 54.93 21.60
C ARG A 788 -21.56 53.66 21.14
N SER A 789 -20.55 53.88 20.30
CA SER A 789 -19.09 53.61 20.50
C SER A 789 -18.64 52.33 21.22
N THR A 790 -17.93 51.47 20.49
CA THR A 790 -16.50 51.19 20.76
C THR A 790 -15.77 50.76 19.49
N THR A 791 -14.62 51.36 19.26
CA THR A 791 -13.78 51.36 18.05
C THR A 791 -12.87 50.14 17.96
N GLY A 792 -12.83 49.50 16.78
CA GLY A 792 -11.79 48.56 16.36
C GLY A 792 -11.53 48.73 14.85
N THR A 793 -10.37 49.29 14.51
CA THR A 793 -9.91 49.66 13.18
C THR A 793 -9.82 48.43 12.25
N THR A 794 -10.61 48.36 11.18
CA THR A 794 -10.40 47.42 10.07
C THR A 794 -9.69 48.12 8.92
N SER A 795 -8.44 47.76 8.69
CA SER A 795 -7.72 48.05 7.45
C SER A 795 -8.10 47.01 6.39
N PRO A 796 -8.31 47.38 5.10
CA PRO A 796 -8.59 46.41 4.06
C PRO A 796 -7.28 45.75 3.65
N THR A 797 -7.06 44.51 4.08
CA THR A 797 -6.04 43.64 3.48
C THR A 797 -6.73 42.79 2.41
N ASN A 798 -6.35 43.04 1.16
CA ASN A 798 -6.64 42.14 0.05
C ASN A 798 -6.01 40.78 0.35
N GLU A 799 -6.79 39.85 0.89
CA GLU A 799 -6.44 38.43 0.86
C GLU A 799 -6.94 37.83 -0.46
N SER A 800 -6.03 37.80 -1.43
CA SER A 800 -6.06 36.82 -2.52
C SER A 800 -5.05 35.72 -2.17
N SER A 801 -5.37 34.94 -1.13
CA SER A 801 -4.66 33.70 -0.81
C SER A 801 -5.29 32.58 -1.65
N ALA A 802 -4.69 32.33 -2.81
CA ALA A 802 -4.96 31.11 -3.57
C ALA A 802 -4.47 29.92 -2.73
N PHE A 803 -5.36 29.29 -1.98
CA PHE A 803 -5.13 27.97 -1.41
C PHE A 803 -4.87 26.98 -2.55
N SER A 804 -3.75 26.26 -2.49
CA SER A 804 -3.31 25.29 -3.50
C SER A 804 -4.32 24.14 -3.61
N GLU A 805 -5.07 24.09 -4.71
CA GLU A 805 -6.19 23.16 -4.91
C GLU A 805 -5.74 21.69 -5.11
N ASP A 806 -4.45 21.45 -5.32
CA ASP A 806 -3.88 20.15 -5.71
C ASP A 806 -3.52 19.24 -4.54
N GLU A 807 -3.55 19.77 -3.32
CA GLU A 807 -3.04 19.09 -2.11
C GLU A 807 -3.88 17.87 -1.66
N GLU A 808 -5.14 17.79 -2.07
CA GLU A 808 -6.08 16.73 -1.67
C GLU A 808 -6.49 15.82 -2.86
N ILE A 809 -6.03 16.16 -4.06
CA ILE A 809 -6.47 15.57 -5.33
C ILE A 809 -5.44 14.57 -5.87
N GLY A 810 -4.14 14.81 -5.61
CA GLY A 810 -2.99 13.99 -6.05
C GLY A 810 -2.43 13.02 -5.01
N GLY A 811 -3.24 12.52 -4.08
CA GLY A 811 -2.79 11.55 -3.07
C GLY A 811 -3.83 11.32 -2.00
N CYS A 812 -3.63 10.31 -1.15
CA CYS A 812 -4.55 10.00 -0.03
C CYS A 812 -4.40 11.02 1.12
N LYS A 813 -4.54 12.32 0.84
CA LYS A 813 -4.28 13.38 1.81
C LYS A 813 -5.56 14.01 2.34
N HIS A 814 -5.56 14.21 3.65
CA HIS A 814 -6.49 14.98 4.45
C HIS A 814 -7.91 14.42 4.60
N LEU A 815 -8.11 13.75 5.74
CA LEU A 815 -9.38 13.72 6.45
C LEU A 815 -9.45 14.95 7.35
N PRO A 816 -10.62 15.59 7.52
CA PRO A 816 -10.79 16.62 8.53
C PRO A 816 -10.69 16.01 9.93
N LEU A 817 -9.48 15.98 10.49
CA LEU A 817 -9.26 15.80 11.92
C LEU A 817 -9.74 17.07 12.62
N TYR A 818 -11.00 17.09 13.04
CA TYR A 818 -11.60 18.15 13.87
C TYR A 818 -10.93 18.31 15.27
N LEU A 819 -9.79 17.67 15.53
CA LEU A 819 -9.11 17.64 16.82
C LEU A 819 -7.60 17.94 16.76
N SER A 820 -7.01 18.22 15.59
CA SER A 820 -5.56 18.45 15.44
C SER A 820 -5.04 19.65 16.24
N GLY A 821 -5.82 20.74 16.35
CA GLY A 821 -5.49 21.87 17.22
C GLY A 821 -5.46 21.51 18.71
N ASN A 822 -6.20 20.51 19.14
CA ASN A 822 -6.22 20.03 20.52
C ASN A 822 -5.20 18.92 20.78
N LEU A 823 -4.82 18.10 19.80
CA LEU A 823 -3.86 17.00 20.00
C LEU A 823 -2.43 17.48 20.25
N LEU A 824 -1.93 18.47 19.49
CA LEU A 824 -0.62 19.09 19.75
C LEU A 824 -0.60 19.83 21.10
N THR A 825 -1.74 20.40 21.48
CA THR A 825 -1.91 21.10 22.76
C THR A 825 -1.99 20.12 23.92
N LEU A 826 -2.68 18.98 23.77
CA LEU A 826 -2.75 17.90 24.75
C LEU A 826 -1.41 17.18 24.89
N SER A 827 -0.70 16.92 23.79
CA SER A 827 0.64 16.33 23.81
C SER A 827 1.66 17.26 24.48
N SER A 828 1.59 18.58 24.26
CA SER A 828 2.48 19.53 24.95
C SER A 828 2.10 19.76 26.41
N GLN A 829 0.79 19.73 26.75
CA GLN A 829 0.30 19.76 28.12
C GLN A 829 0.68 18.49 28.91
N MET A 830 0.68 17.31 28.27
CA MET A 830 1.11 16.05 28.88
C MET A 830 2.63 16.01 29.10
N ALA A 831 3.43 16.52 28.16
CA ALA A 831 4.88 16.67 28.36
C ALA A 831 5.19 17.65 29.52
N SER A 832 4.38 18.72 29.66
CA SER A 832 4.54 19.73 30.72
C SER A 832 4.09 19.24 32.10
N SER A 833 3.03 18.42 32.18
CA SER A 833 2.54 17.86 33.46
C SER A 833 3.47 16.79 34.02
N MET A 834 4.18 16.05 33.15
CA MET A 834 5.18 15.06 33.56
C MET A 834 6.46 15.68 34.13
N GLN A 835 6.91 16.84 33.63
CA GLN A 835 8.04 17.57 34.25
C GLN A 835 7.69 18.06 35.66
N ALA A 836 6.43 18.44 35.92
CA ALA A 836 5.97 18.92 37.22
C ALA A 836 5.82 17.81 38.29
N CYS A 837 5.60 16.55 37.89
CA CYS A 837 5.52 15.42 38.84
C CYS A 837 6.87 14.90 39.31
N SER A 838 7.98 15.28 38.67
CA SER A 838 9.33 14.82 39.04
C SER A 838 9.99 15.60 40.19
N SER A 839 9.32 16.62 40.74
CA SER A 839 9.93 17.52 41.73
C SER A 839 9.10 17.71 43.01
N ARG A 840 9.00 16.69 43.88
CA ARG A 840 8.70 16.88 45.32
C ARG A 840 9.39 15.80 46.17
N PRO A 841 10.35 16.15 47.07
CA PRO A 841 10.93 15.20 48.01
C PRO A 841 10.15 15.18 49.34
N SER A 842 9.79 13.99 49.81
CA SER A 842 9.23 13.75 51.15
C SER A 842 10.35 13.54 52.19
N ARG A 843 10.30 14.30 53.28
CA ARG A 843 11.11 14.12 54.51
C ARG A 843 10.47 13.03 55.39
N THR A 844 11.23 12.03 55.85
CA THR A 844 11.63 11.81 57.28
C THR A 844 12.36 10.46 57.52
N ALA A 845 13.49 10.55 58.23
CA ALA A 845 14.13 9.61 59.18
C ALA A 845 14.68 8.23 58.72
N ALA A 846 16.01 8.04 58.74
CA ALA A 846 16.79 7.51 59.88
C ALA A 846 18.29 7.25 59.52
N SER A 847 19.18 7.56 60.48
CA SER A 847 20.57 7.07 60.78
C SER A 847 21.31 6.15 59.79
N SER A 848 22.63 6.12 59.64
CA SER A 848 23.80 6.81 60.20
C SER A 848 25.04 6.15 59.56
N SER A 849 26.02 6.93 59.08
CA SER A 849 27.48 6.69 59.20
C SER A 849 28.27 7.40 58.09
N ARG A 850 29.25 8.19 58.55
CA ARG A 850 30.30 8.95 57.84
C ARG A 850 31.55 8.05 57.66
N PRO A 851 32.70 8.54 57.15
CA PRO A 851 33.09 9.29 55.93
C PRO A 851 34.32 8.53 55.28
N PRO A 852 35.32 9.08 54.52
CA PRO A 852 35.63 10.47 54.18
C PRO A 852 36.06 10.81 52.73
N ARG A 853 36.08 12.14 52.55
CA ARG A 853 36.62 12.96 51.45
C ARG A 853 38.14 13.10 51.51
N ARG A 854 38.74 13.43 50.36
CA ARG A 854 39.74 14.50 50.02
C ARG A 854 40.71 13.95 48.96
N GLY A 855 41.17 14.66 47.94
CA GLY A 855 41.01 16.03 47.49
C GLY A 855 41.97 16.34 46.32
N LEU A 856 41.65 17.39 45.56
CA LEU A 856 42.55 18.42 44.98
C LEU A 856 43.88 18.01 44.29
N ARG A 857 44.03 18.31 42.98
CA ARG A 857 44.73 19.49 42.38
C ARG A 857 45.44 19.19 41.03
N ASN A 858 45.26 20.14 40.11
CA ASN A 858 46.20 20.75 39.13
C ASN A 858 46.93 19.94 38.05
N GLY A 859 46.91 20.49 36.82
CA GLY A 859 48.02 20.38 35.85
C GLY A 859 47.62 20.34 34.37
N ARG A 860 47.70 21.48 33.65
CA ARG A 860 47.83 21.59 32.18
C ARG A 860 49.32 21.34 31.77
N PRO A 861 49.73 21.41 30.48
CA PRO A 861 49.23 20.84 29.22
C PRO A 861 50.38 20.24 28.33
N CYS A 862 50.06 19.92 27.06
CA CYS A 862 50.92 19.92 25.84
C CYS A 862 51.45 18.59 25.23
N ARG A 863 50.98 18.40 23.98
CA ARG A 863 51.71 18.13 22.72
C ARG A 863 52.31 16.74 22.39
N HIS A 864 51.85 16.29 21.23
CA HIS A 864 52.60 15.85 20.03
C HIS A 864 52.84 14.36 19.74
N VAL A 865 52.80 14.13 18.41
CA VAL A 865 53.32 13.03 17.57
C VAL A 865 52.40 11.80 17.48
N ASP A 866 51.64 11.61 16.41
CA ASP A 866 51.99 11.15 15.04
C ASP A 866 52.33 9.65 14.91
N GLU A 867 51.88 9.13 13.77
CA GLU A 867 52.43 7.98 13.01
C GLU A 867 51.90 6.54 13.24
N THR A 868 50.94 6.21 12.36
CA THR A 868 51.04 5.20 11.27
C THR A 868 50.97 3.67 11.48
N LEU A 869 50.21 3.10 10.53
CA LEU A 869 50.46 1.91 9.69
C LEU A 869 50.20 0.50 10.27
N ALA A 870 49.01 -0.01 9.89
CA ALA A 870 48.80 -1.05 8.89
C ALA A 870 49.20 -2.53 9.13
N ARG A 871 48.29 -3.37 8.57
CA ARG A 871 48.44 -4.72 7.99
C ARG A 871 48.11 -5.95 8.85
N SER A 872 46.99 -6.55 8.43
CA SER A 872 46.86 -7.88 7.80
C SER A 872 46.66 -9.13 8.65
N CYS A 873 45.60 -9.84 8.21
CA CYS A 873 45.41 -11.29 8.11
C CYS A 873 45.20 -12.11 9.39
N GLY A 874 44.02 -12.72 9.41
CA GLY A 874 43.57 -13.83 10.24
C GLY A 874 42.18 -14.21 9.77
#